data_AF-A0A2V9JP68-F1
#
_entry.id   AF-A0A2V9JP68-F1
#
_cell.length_a   1.000
_cell.length_b   1.000
_cell.length_c   1.000
_cell.angle_alpha   90.00
_cell.angle_beta   90.00
_cell.angle_gamma   90.00
#
_symmetry.space_group_name_H-M   'P 1'
#
loop_
_entity.id
_entity.type
_entity.pdbx_description
1 polymer ?
#
loop_
_entity_poly.entity_id
_entity_poly.type
_entity_poly.pdbx_seq_one_letter_code
_entity_poly.pdbx_strand_id
1 'polypeptide(L)'
;MRHAGCCAISVGKLSRRGAFCSTPRIRGALLSVLCLCFFSVVPQMRAAQRRITQGAVPQASVDPRQVRLPVIDGTDIRFARLSTADGLSQTKVAQIVQDDQGFMWFGTQYGLNRYDGYNFKVFVHDPGNPNSLSGVFISALFKDRDGTLWVGCDQFLNKLDPATETFTHYSVPFVTHISQDTAGMLWLASRTGFYGLDPPTGRLRQYSHDPNDPSSLSSNDVKSSGEDKGGRFWVANTEGLDEFDRRTGKVTLHIPCHEPSSVLSFYEDRFGVFWIFRSGLAVFDRKTNTLTHYSFHEVESLSTALTGVTAMLEDENGTLWLGTHGAGLLKFDRDHRRFIRYRNNPAAADSLPQNSVDSLFADREGSIWAGLGRKGLTRFATKPLPFTRLLHNPSSTTDPFVGAIYEDRQGVLWVGTPEALNRIDRETGHYTSYRRTAGPAASTDVITIREDRSGNLWVGTYGHGLLRFDRRTGQFKTYQHNPADPYSLSNGFVSRLLVDHNGTLWAATGDTLNRFHAATERFTTYKLDPQRNLFYQELVEDREGTLWLGTDSSGLRRFDPATSQLTVYQHDMNRPGTLSDNRVNSVYFDASGTMWLGTQNGLNKFDRKKGTFTAYTRRDGLPGNAVGCVLEDDHGDLWMSTNNGVARFNPQSRTFKSYSTPDGLPGPDLTGWGACFKSPSGEMFFGGFSGATAFFPDGVDTLYTPPIVLTNFQLSGNPIEIGGHSPLQKSISYASDLILSRQQNIFSFTFAALSYSNPATNRYRYKLEGLQGDWSEVGSDRRLATYTTLPAGRYTFRAQGATSSGAWSEPGVALRIEILPPWWGTSWFRVASAALMLVSIGLLYQARIHRMKRQFQARLEERVGERTRIAQELHDTLLQGFLSASMQLHVATDSLPSDSPSKPPLSRILQLMGQVIEEGRNVVRGLRSSQDPSLDLEQAFSRIRQELSIEEEIDFRVIVGGQPQPLHPVLRDEVYRIGREALINAFRHSRAMKIEVEIEYGARHFRLLIRDNGRGIDPGVLRSGRDRHWGLAGMRERAEKAGARLNVRSRAAAGTEVELCVPSQIAFQCQFSDRWQRWFAKLYPRKAGTETTEAKKEGR
;
A
#
# COMPACT_ATOMS: atom_id res chain seq x y z
N MET A 1 -18.85 28.46 -18.71
CA MET A 1 -19.96 29.44 -18.59
C MET A 1 -20.58 29.19 -17.21
N ARG A 2 -20.16 29.85 -16.11
CA ARG A 2 -20.52 31.19 -15.56
C ARG A 2 -22.05 31.36 -15.43
N HIS A 3 -22.71 31.72 -14.31
CA HIS A 3 -22.41 32.33 -12.99
C HIS A 3 -23.61 31.98 -12.04
N ALA A 4 -23.51 31.74 -10.73
CA ALA A 4 -23.26 32.63 -9.57
C ALA A 4 -24.19 33.86 -9.46
N GLY A 5 -24.95 33.95 -8.36
CA GLY A 5 -25.71 35.14 -7.95
C GLY A 5 -26.02 35.12 -6.45
N CYS A 6 -25.35 36.00 -5.71
CA CYS A 6 -25.49 36.24 -4.27
C CYS A 6 -25.85 37.72 -4.09
N CYS A 7 -26.76 38.08 -3.18
CA CYS A 7 -26.75 39.40 -2.51
C CYS A 7 -27.69 39.45 -1.30
N ALA A 8 -27.19 40.08 -0.23
CA ALA A 8 -27.85 40.41 1.03
C ALA A 8 -27.68 41.90 1.32
N ILE A 9 -28.68 42.56 1.93
CA ILE A 9 -28.67 43.92 2.54
C ILE A 9 -29.75 43.87 3.65
N SER A 10 -29.47 43.88 4.97
CA SER A 10 -28.99 44.93 5.91
C SER A 10 -30.09 45.77 6.62
N VAL A 11 -30.27 45.47 7.93
CA VAL A 11 -30.34 46.34 9.15
C VAL A 11 -31.39 47.46 9.32
N GLY A 12 -32.09 47.43 10.48
CA GLY A 12 -32.68 48.58 11.18
C GLY A 12 -33.14 48.24 12.62
N LYS A 13 -32.73 49.03 13.63
CA LYS A 13 -32.82 48.81 15.10
C LYS A 13 -33.85 49.75 15.80
N LEU A 14 -34.14 49.41 17.08
CA LEU A 14 -34.66 50.19 18.25
C LEU A 14 -36.19 50.11 18.55
N SER A 15 -36.62 49.45 19.65
CA SER A 15 -36.82 49.88 21.07
C SER A 15 -38.16 50.62 21.30
N ARG A 16 -39.01 50.47 22.35
CA ARG A 16 -38.90 50.08 23.78
C ARG A 16 -40.33 50.03 24.42
N ARG A 17 -40.52 49.25 25.52
CA ARG A 17 -41.48 49.39 26.68
C ARG A 17 -43.01 49.27 26.39
N GLY A 18 -43.90 48.73 27.24
CA GLY A 18 -43.86 48.09 28.56
C GLY A 18 -45.29 48.00 29.18
N ALA A 19 -45.56 46.92 29.93
CA ALA A 19 -46.42 46.77 31.15
C ALA A 19 -47.97 46.96 31.19
N PHE A 20 -48.64 45.84 31.60
CA PHE A 20 -49.60 45.61 32.71
C PHE A 20 -51.14 45.89 32.69
N CYS A 21 -51.87 44.83 33.12
CA CYS A 21 -53.03 44.72 34.04
C CYS A 21 -54.53 44.72 33.60
N SER A 22 -55.15 43.54 33.79
CA SER A 22 -56.38 43.18 34.56
C SER A 22 -57.80 43.75 34.28
N THR A 23 -58.75 42.82 33.95
CA THR A 23 -60.19 42.57 34.39
C THR A 23 -61.17 43.75 34.68
N PRO A 24 -62.53 43.61 34.80
CA PRO A 24 -63.42 42.42 34.96
C PRO A 24 -64.85 42.39 34.26
N ARG A 25 -65.43 41.18 34.15
CA ARG A 25 -66.81 40.64 34.47
C ARG A 25 -68.13 41.49 34.50
N ILE A 26 -69.23 40.97 33.85
CA ILE A 26 -70.56 40.46 34.40
C ILE A 26 -71.87 40.72 33.57
N ARG A 27 -72.69 39.62 33.38
CA ARG A 27 -74.18 39.39 33.19
C ARG A 27 -74.99 40.14 32.09
N GLY A 28 -76.07 39.62 31.46
CA GLY A 28 -76.87 38.37 31.49
C GLY A 28 -78.21 38.47 30.69
N ALA A 29 -78.91 37.34 30.44
CA ALA A 29 -80.39 37.13 30.21
C ALA A 29 -81.08 37.72 28.92
N LEU A 30 -82.17 37.23 28.28
CA LEU A 30 -83.08 36.04 28.25
C LEU A 30 -84.18 36.24 27.14
N LEU A 31 -84.82 35.14 26.63
CA LEU A 31 -86.19 34.98 26.01
C LEU A 31 -86.54 35.70 24.66
N SER A 32 -87.36 35.23 23.68
CA SER A 32 -88.11 33.99 23.33
C SER A 32 -89.03 34.19 22.08
N VAL A 33 -89.50 33.08 21.44
CA VAL A 33 -90.84 32.83 20.78
C VAL A 33 -90.95 32.48 19.24
N LEU A 34 -91.38 31.20 19.00
CA LEU A 34 -92.26 30.52 18.00
C LEU A 34 -92.04 30.56 16.45
N CYS A 35 -91.77 29.40 15.78
CA CYS A 35 -92.66 28.39 15.09
C CYS A 35 -92.91 28.69 13.59
N LEU A 36 -92.93 27.78 12.58
CA LEU A 36 -93.05 26.32 12.44
C LEU A 36 -92.52 25.86 11.05
N CYS A 37 -91.84 24.70 11.03
CA CYS A 37 -91.72 23.61 10.04
C CYS A 37 -91.46 23.83 8.53
N PHE A 38 -90.40 23.20 7.98
CA PHE A 38 -90.46 21.82 7.44
C PHE A 38 -89.05 21.20 7.21
N PHE A 39 -88.85 20.05 7.88
CA PHE A 39 -88.00 18.87 7.64
C PHE A 39 -86.87 18.92 6.58
N SER A 40 -85.65 18.39 6.81
CA SER A 40 -85.15 17.64 7.97
C SER A 40 -83.65 17.36 7.90
N VAL A 41 -82.97 17.80 8.96
CA VAL A 41 -82.07 16.99 9.82
C VAL A 41 -80.68 16.66 9.26
N VAL A 42 -79.83 17.68 9.28
CA VAL A 42 -78.58 17.61 10.07
C VAL A 42 -78.94 18.09 11.49
N PRO A 43 -78.44 17.46 12.56
CA PRO A 43 -78.09 18.29 13.71
C PRO A 43 -76.85 17.83 14.48
N GLN A 44 -76.10 18.85 14.85
CA GLN A 44 -75.17 18.89 15.97
C GLN A 44 -75.81 18.39 17.28
N MET A 45 -75.03 17.73 18.12
CA MET A 45 -74.97 18.02 19.57
C MET A 45 -73.54 17.73 20.05
N ARG A 46 -72.80 18.78 20.41
CA ARG A 46 -72.55 19.22 21.79
C ARG A 46 -71.76 18.21 22.63
N ALA A 47 -70.51 18.59 22.85
CA ALA A 47 -69.83 18.63 24.15
C ALA A 47 -70.55 17.84 25.26
N ALA A 48 -70.12 16.61 25.46
CA ALA A 48 -70.30 15.89 26.70
C ALA A 48 -68.94 15.30 27.11
N GLN A 49 -68.39 15.92 28.16
CA GLN A 49 -67.49 15.32 29.14
C GLN A 49 -66.17 14.72 28.62
N ARG A 50 -65.15 15.59 28.63
CA ARG A 50 -63.91 15.28 29.34
C ARG A 50 -64.25 14.78 30.75
N ARG A 51 -64.41 13.46 30.90
CA ARG A 51 -63.88 12.78 32.08
C ARG A 51 -62.46 12.38 31.72
N ILE A 52 -61.53 13.04 32.38
CA ILE A 52 -60.15 12.59 32.49
C ILE A 52 -60.21 11.24 33.20
N THR A 53 -60.24 10.16 32.41
CA THR A 53 -59.56 8.94 32.80
C THR A 53 -58.08 9.24 32.69
N GLN A 54 -57.34 9.01 33.77
CA GLN A 54 -55.89 9.05 33.75
C GLN A 54 -55.38 8.12 32.63
N GLY A 55 -54.56 8.66 31.74
CA GLY A 55 -53.33 7.99 31.29
C GLY A 55 -53.38 6.92 30.19
N ALA A 56 -54.49 6.59 29.52
CA ALA A 56 -54.43 5.54 28.49
C ALA A 56 -53.79 6.06 27.17
N VAL A 57 -52.63 5.51 26.79
CA VAL A 57 -52.02 5.70 25.46
C VAL A 57 -52.96 5.11 24.39
N PRO A 58 -53.22 5.82 23.27
CA PRO A 58 -54.14 5.34 22.23
C PRO A 58 -53.66 4.02 21.60
N GLN A 59 -54.62 3.18 21.19
CA GLN A 59 -54.36 1.93 20.46
C GLN A 59 -54.82 2.02 19.00
N ALA A 60 -54.03 1.45 18.09
CA ALA A 60 -54.41 1.31 16.68
C ALA A 60 -55.54 0.31 16.46
N SER A 61 -56.33 0.53 15.41
CA SER A 61 -57.38 -0.39 14.96
C SER A 61 -56.81 -1.53 14.10
N VAL A 62 -57.38 -2.73 14.22
CA VAL A 62 -57.01 -3.89 13.38
C VAL A 62 -58.15 -4.16 12.40
N ASP A 63 -57.85 -4.18 11.10
CA ASP A 63 -58.81 -4.59 10.08
C ASP A 63 -59.02 -6.11 10.18
N PRO A 64 -60.27 -6.58 10.40
CA PRO A 64 -60.55 -8.00 10.47
C PRO A 64 -60.34 -8.74 9.13
N ARG A 65 -60.24 -8.02 8.01
CA ARG A 65 -60.01 -8.61 6.68
C ARG A 65 -58.53 -8.88 6.44
N GLN A 66 -58.23 -10.08 5.95
CA GLN A 66 -56.90 -10.45 5.50
C GLN A 66 -56.79 -10.36 3.97
N VAL A 67 -55.78 -9.65 3.47
CA VAL A 67 -55.48 -9.54 2.03
C VAL A 67 -54.70 -10.77 1.58
N ARG A 68 -55.18 -11.48 0.56
CA ARG A 68 -54.53 -12.67 0.01
C ARG A 68 -53.82 -12.35 -1.29
N LEU A 69 -52.54 -12.71 -1.40
CA LEU A 69 -51.74 -12.55 -2.61
C LEU A 69 -51.34 -13.92 -3.19
N PRO A 70 -51.44 -14.13 -4.52
CA PRO A 70 -51.02 -15.37 -5.15
C PRO A 70 -49.49 -15.50 -5.18
N VAL A 71 -49.01 -16.75 -5.20
CA VAL A 71 -47.59 -17.11 -5.29
C VAL A 71 -47.35 -17.96 -6.53
N ILE A 72 -46.32 -17.63 -7.30
CA ILE A 72 -45.83 -18.43 -8.43
C ILE A 72 -44.36 -18.78 -8.21
N ASP A 73 -43.87 -19.89 -8.75
CA ASP A 73 -42.44 -20.25 -8.66
C ASP A 73 -41.62 -19.53 -9.74
N GLY A 74 -40.47 -18.99 -9.35
CA GLY A 74 -39.46 -18.39 -10.23
C GLY A 74 -38.24 -19.29 -10.41
N THR A 75 -37.64 -19.24 -11.60
CA THR A 75 -36.43 -20.02 -11.96
C THR A 75 -35.34 -19.18 -12.64
N ASP A 76 -35.52 -17.86 -12.68
CA ASP A 76 -34.67 -16.89 -13.37
C ASP A 76 -33.46 -16.41 -12.55
N ILE A 77 -33.34 -16.82 -11.27
CA ILE A 77 -32.26 -16.41 -10.37
C ILE A 77 -31.32 -17.56 -10.06
N ARG A 78 -30.02 -17.27 -10.05
CA ARG A 78 -28.97 -18.21 -9.63
C ARG A 78 -28.32 -17.80 -8.33
N PHE A 79 -28.05 -18.80 -7.51
CA PHE A 79 -27.55 -18.66 -6.15
C PHE A 79 -26.13 -19.20 -6.03
N ALA A 80 -25.15 -18.30 -5.87
CA ALA A 80 -23.79 -18.66 -5.46
C ALA A 80 -23.79 -19.05 -3.98
N ARG A 81 -23.03 -20.09 -3.61
CA ARG A 81 -23.04 -20.67 -2.25
C ARG A 81 -21.68 -20.44 -1.59
N LEU A 82 -21.69 -20.07 -0.32
CA LEU A 82 -20.50 -19.94 0.54
C LEU A 82 -20.75 -20.68 1.84
N SER A 83 -19.80 -21.49 2.27
CA SER A 83 -19.96 -22.45 3.36
C SER A 83 -18.75 -22.45 4.30
N THR A 84 -18.79 -23.31 5.31
CA THR A 84 -17.65 -23.52 6.20
C THR A 84 -16.43 -24.10 5.49
N ALA A 85 -16.62 -24.81 4.37
CA ALA A 85 -15.51 -25.29 3.54
C ALA A 85 -14.73 -24.14 2.88
N ASP A 86 -15.37 -22.98 2.72
CA ASP A 86 -14.77 -21.76 2.15
C ASP A 86 -14.11 -20.88 3.24
N GLY A 87 -14.21 -21.25 4.52
CA GLY A 87 -13.61 -20.55 5.65
C GLY A 87 -14.59 -19.79 6.55
N LEU A 88 -15.90 -19.82 6.26
CA LEU A 88 -16.92 -19.25 7.15
C LEU A 88 -16.90 -20.00 8.50
N SER A 89 -16.89 -19.28 9.62
CA SER A 89 -16.74 -19.92 10.94
C SER A 89 -17.93 -20.80 11.34
N GLN A 90 -19.14 -20.42 10.95
CA GLN A 90 -20.36 -21.19 11.22
C GLN A 90 -21.46 -20.86 10.20
N THR A 91 -22.33 -21.83 9.89
CA THR A 91 -23.30 -21.74 8.78
C THR A 91 -24.42 -20.72 8.98
N LYS A 92 -24.95 -20.57 10.19
CA LYS A 92 -26.05 -19.68 10.50
C LYS A 92 -25.54 -18.24 10.57
N VAL A 93 -25.90 -17.47 9.55
CA VAL A 93 -25.58 -16.05 9.44
C VAL A 93 -26.86 -15.24 9.49
N ALA A 94 -27.10 -14.59 10.62
CA ALA A 94 -28.30 -13.77 10.81
C ALA A 94 -28.04 -12.27 10.58
N GLN A 95 -26.78 -11.86 10.53
CA GLN A 95 -26.39 -10.45 10.50
C GLN A 95 -25.32 -10.24 9.43
N ILE A 96 -25.57 -9.30 8.52
CA ILE A 96 -24.71 -9.01 7.37
C ILE A 96 -24.58 -7.50 7.22
N VAL A 97 -23.35 -6.99 7.11
CA VAL A 97 -23.08 -5.59 6.77
C VAL A 97 -21.89 -5.48 5.83
N GLN A 98 -21.76 -4.35 5.14
CA GLN A 98 -20.59 -4.00 4.34
C GLN A 98 -19.94 -2.73 4.87
N ASP A 99 -18.63 -2.80 5.17
CA ASP A 99 -17.88 -1.66 5.71
C ASP A 99 -17.55 -0.61 4.63
N ASP A 100 -16.83 0.44 5.01
CA ASP A 100 -16.49 1.54 4.12
C ASP A 100 -15.36 1.23 3.13
N GLN A 101 -14.46 0.32 3.49
CA GLN A 101 -13.46 -0.22 2.58
C GLN A 101 -14.09 -1.11 1.51
N GLY A 102 -15.23 -1.74 1.83
CA GLY A 102 -15.98 -2.62 0.95
C GLY A 102 -15.99 -4.07 1.40
N PHE A 103 -15.40 -4.43 2.55
CA PHE A 103 -15.42 -5.81 3.07
C PHE A 103 -16.83 -6.20 3.48
N MET A 104 -17.20 -7.45 3.20
CA MET A 104 -18.41 -8.03 3.74
C MET A 104 -18.14 -8.58 5.15
N TRP A 105 -19.06 -8.32 6.07
CA TRP A 105 -18.98 -8.75 7.45
C TRP A 105 -20.21 -9.58 7.82
N PHE A 106 -19.96 -10.71 8.48
CA PHE A 106 -20.99 -11.69 8.81
C PHE A 106 -20.93 -12.06 10.30
N GLY A 107 -22.02 -11.81 11.02
CA GLY A 107 -22.21 -12.27 12.38
C GLY A 107 -22.73 -13.70 12.41
N THR A 108 -22.04 -14.58 13.12
CA THR A 108 -22.36 -16.02 13.18
C THR A 108 -22.57 -16.49 14.61
N GLN A 109 -22.90 -17.78 14.78
CA GLN A 109 -22.94 -18.39 16.11
C GLN A 109 -21.55 -18.57 16.74
N TYR A 110 -20.48 -18.41 15.97
CA TYR A 110 -19.10 -18.54 16.42
C TYR A 110 -18.24 -17.42 15.84
N GLY A 111 -18.39 -16.22 16.41
CA GLY A 111 -17.57 -15.06 16.07
C GLY A 111 -18.03 -14.25 14.86
N LEU A 112 -17.29 -13.18 14.61
CA LEU A 112 -17.50 -12.22 13.53
C LEU A 112 -16.56 -12.56 12.37
N ASN A 113 -17.08 -12.60 11.14
CA ASN A 113 -16.32 -12.99 9.97
C ASN A 113 -16.20 -11.80 9.01
N ARG A 114 -14.97 -11.45 8.59
CA ARG A 114 -14.69 -10.50 7.51
C ARG A 114 -14.33 -11.26 6.25
N TYR A 115 -14.93 -10.92 5.12
CA TYR A 115 -14.70 -11.59 3.83
C TYR A 115 -14.19 -10.61 2.78
N ASP A 116 -13.11 -11.00 2.10
CA ASP A 116 -12.42 -10.17 1.09
C ASP A 116 -12.74 -10.54 -0.37
N GLY A 117 -13.70 -11.44 -0.59
CA GLY A 117 -14.01 -12.01 -1.90
C GLY A 117 -13.35 -13.36 -2.17
N TYR A 118 -12.39 -13.77 -1.34
CA TYR A 118 -11.67 -15.03 -1.47
C TYR A 118 -11.53 -15.79 -0.15
N ASN A 119 -11.22 -15.10 0.95
CA ASN A 119 -10.92 -15.68 2.25
C ASN A 119 -11.71 -15.00 3.36
N PHE A 120 -12.03 -15.77 4.40
CA PHE A 120 -12.59 -15.26 5.65
C PHE A 120 -11.50 -15.03 6.69
N LYS A 121 -11.60 -13.91 7.41
CA LYS A 121 -10.90 -13.67 8.68
C LYS A 121 -11.91 -13.69 9.81
N VAL A 122 -11.68 -14.56 10.80
CA VAL A 122 -12.60 -14.79 11.92
C VAL A 122 -12.07 -14.10 13.17
N PHE A 123 -12.92 -13.28 13.80
CA PHE A 123 -12.69 -12.68 15.11
C PHE A 123 -13.51 -13.44 16.14
N VAL A 124 -12.87 -13.89 17.22
CA VAL A 124 -13.50 -14.69 18.29
C VAL A 124 -13.25 -14.05 19.66
N HIS A 125 -14.04 -14.45 20.65
CA HIS A 125 -13.77 -14.13 22.05
C HIS A 125 -12.55 -14.94 22.54
N ASP A 126 -11.59 -14.24 23.13
CA ASP A 126 -10.43 -14.81 23.80
C ASP A 126 -10.41 -14.33 25.26
N PRO A 127 -10.64 -15.22 26.24
CA PRO A 127 -10.61 -14.87 27.66
C PRO A 127 -9.28 -14.29 28.14
N GLY A 128 -8.17 -14.57 27.46
CA GLY A 128 -6.84 -14.02 27.76
C GLY A 128 -6.60 -12.63 27.18
N ASN A 129 -7.46 -12.16 26.27
CA ASN A 129 -7.32 -10.88 25.58
C ASN A 129 -8.54 -9.99 25.83
N PRO A 130 -8.44 -8.96 26.69
CA PRO A 130 -9.56 -8.07 27.02
C PRO A 130 -9.98 -7.16 25.86
N ASN A 131 -9.24 -7.15 24.74
CA ASN A 131 -9.55 -6.40 23.54
C ASN A 131 -10.09 -7.29 22.41
N SER A 132 -10.36 -8.58 22.69
CA SER A 132 -11.06 -9.50 21.78
C SER A 132 -12.58 -9.26 21.84
N LEU A 133 -13.40 -10.01 21.10
CA LEU A 133 -14.87 -9.89 21.23
C LEU A 133 -15.30 -10.21 22.68
N SER A 134 -16.35 -9.57 23.19
CA SER A 134 -16.87 -9.87 24.53
C SER A 134 -17.57 -11.23 24.64
N GLY A 135 -17.99 -11.82 23.53
CA GLY A 135 -18.76 -13.05 23.52
C GLY A 135 -18.70 -13.77 22.17
N VAL A 136 -19.20 -15.00 22.14
CA VAL A 136 -19.01 -15.92 21.00
C VAL A 136 -20.14 -15.79 19.99
N PHE A 137 -21.39 -15.66 20.45
CA PHE A 137 -22.56 -15.58 19.60
C PHE A 137 -22.83 -14.14 19.18
N ILE A 138 -22.80 -13.85 17.88
CA ILE A 138 -23.10 -12.53 17.35
C ILE A 138 -24.60 -12.40 17.10
N SER A 139 -25.28 -11.60 17.92
CA SER A 139 -26.72 -11.40 17.86
C SER A 139 -27.13 -10.18 17.02
N ALA A 140 -26.28 -9.17 16.92
CA ALA A 140 -26.50 -7.96 16.12
C ALA A 140 -25.20 -7.48 15.47
N LEU A 141 -25.29 -6.96 14.25
CA LEU A 141 -24.17 -6.33 13.55
C LEU A 141 -24.68 -5.08 12.83
N PHE A 142 -24.03 -3.95 13.04
CA PHE A 142 -24.47 -2.68 12.49
C PHE A 142 -23.27 -1.80 12.14
N LYS A 143 -23.35 -1.12 10.99
CA LYS A 143 -22.41 -0.06 10.62
C LYS A 143 -23.13 1.27 10.77
N ASP A 144 -22.62 2.13 11.63
CA ASP A 144 -23.16 3.48 11.75
C ASP A 144 -22.77 4.38 10.57
N ARG A 145 -23.38 5.57 10.49
CA ARG A 145 -23.11 6.55 9.42
C ARG A 145 -21.67 7.07 9.40
N ASP A 146 -20.93 6.95 10.50
CA ASP A 146 -19.52 7.34 10.59
C ASP A 146 -18.57 6.20 10.17
N GLY A 147 -19.12 5.04 9.80
CA GLY A 147 -18.36 3.87 9.34
C GLY A 147 -17.91 2.93 10.45
N THR A 148 -18.29 3.19 11.71
CA THR A 148 -17.94 2.34 12.85
C THR A 148 -18.79 1.08 12.84
N LEU A 149 -18.14 -0.07 13.08
CA LEU A 149 -18.81 -1.36 13.24
C LEU A 149 -19.13 -1.63 14.71
N TRP A 150 -20.41 -1.87 14.97
CA TRP A 150 -20.98 -2.22 16.25
C TRP A 150 -21.45 -3.68 16.22
N VAL A 151 -21.03 -4.45 17.22
CA VAL A 151 -21.22 -5.90 17.29
C VAL A 151 -21.88 -6.24 18.61
N GLY A 152 -23.15 -6.61 18.57
CA GLY A 152 -23.86 -7.16 19.72
C GLY A 152 -23.50 -8.63 19.90
N CYS A 153 -22.96 -8.98 21.07
CA CYS A 153 -22.73 -10.35 21.47
C CYS A 153 -23.72 -10.79 22.56
N ASP A 154 -23.69 -12.08 22.88
CA ASP A 154 -24.42 -12.66 24.01
C ASP A 154 -24.05 -12.04 25.38
N GLN A 155 -22.84 -11.52 25.54
CA GLN A 155 -22.41 -10.80 26.74
C GLN A 155 -22.64 -9.30 26.67
N PHE A 156 -21.91 -8.58 25.80
CA PHE A 156 -21.90 -7.12 25.75
C PHE A 156 -22.00 -6.59 24.32
N LEU A 157 -22.23 -5.28 24.20
CA LEU A 157 -22.04 -4.56 22.95
C LEU A 157 -20.55 -4.26 22.75
N ASN A 158 -20.07 -4.45 21.52
CA ASN A 158 -18.69 -4.18 21.15
C ASN A 158 -18.62 -3.12 20.06
N LYS A 159 -17.64 -2.23 20.16
CA LYS A 159 -17.22 -1.32 19.09
C LYS A 159 -15.90 -1.82 18.52
N LEU A 160 -15.85 -2.10 17.23
CA LEU A 160 -14.62 -2.52 16.54
C LEU A 160 -13.83 -1.31 16.08
N ASP A 161 -12.55 -1.25 16.44
CA ASP A 161 -11.56 -0.44 15.73
C ASP A 161 -10.92 -1.30 14.62
N PRO A 162 -11.24 -1.06 13.34
CA PRO A 162 -10.74 -1.89 12.25
C PRO A 162 -9.25 -1.66 11.95
N ALA A 163 -8.65 -0.56 12.42
CA ALA A 163 -7.25 -0.25 12.21
C ALA A 163 -6.35 -1.02 13.17
N THR A 164 -6.74 -1.16 14.44
CA THR A 164 -6.01 -1.98 15.44
C THR A 164 -6.56 -3.39 15.56
N GLU A 165 -7.74 -3.65 14.99
CA GLU A 165 -8.49 -4.91 15.10
C GLU A 165 -8.82 -5.29 16.55
N THR A 166 -9.09 -4.29 17.37
CA THR A 166 -9.45 -4.41 18.79
C THR A 166 -10.89 -3.99 19.06
N PHE A 167 -11.48 -4.53 20.14
CA PHE A 167 -12.85 -4.24 20.53
C PHE A 167 -12.91 -3.43 21.83
N THR A 168 -13.78 -2.42 21.86
CA THR A 168 -14.16 -1.70 23.09
C THR A 168 -15.53 -2.18 23.55
N HIS A 169 -15.67 -2.50 24.84
CA HIS A 169 -16.88 -3.10 25.40
C HIS A 169 -17.79 -2.09 26.10
N TYR A 170 -19.10 -2.20 25.86
CA TYR A 170 -20.15 -1.44 26.54
C TYR A 170 -21.09 -2.40 27.26
N SER A 171 -21.31 -2.18 28.55
CA SER A 171 -22.09 -3.07 29.43
C SER A 171 -23.60 -2.99 29.14
N VAL A 172 -24.00 -3.56 28.00
CA VAL A 172 -25.38 -3.71 27.56
C VAL A 172 -25.59 -5.19 27.25
N PRO A 173 -26.39 -5.92 28.06
CA PRO A 173 -26.52 -7.35 27.92
C PRO A 173 -27.34 -7.72 26.68
N PHE A 174 -26.85 -8.71 25.91
CA PHE A 174 -27.59 -9.40 24.86
C PHE A 174 -28.32 -8.47 23.87
N VAL A 175 -27.57 -7.69 23.10
CA VAL A 175 -28.14 -6.77 22.10
C VAL A 175 -28.61 -7.53 20.87
N THR A 176 -29.91 -7.50 20.57
CA THR A 176 -30.54 -8.26 19.49
C THR A 176 -30.69 -7.47 18.20
N HIS A 177 -30.75 -6.13 18.29
CA HIS A 177 -30.86 -5.24 17.15
C HIS A 177 -30.26 -3.88 17.49
N ILE A 178 -29.66 -3.22 16.48
CA ILE A 178 -29.06 -1.89 16.59
C ILE A 178 -29.63 -1.05 15.45
N SER A 179 -30.10 0.14 15.76
CA SER A 179 -30.48 1.15 14.77
C SER A 179 -29.85 2.51 15.09
N GLN A 180 -29.80 3.39 14.10
CA GLN A 180 -29.32 4.75 14.28
C GLN A 180 -30.39 5.74 13.83
N ASP A 181 -30.64 6.73 14.68
CA ASP A 181 -31.60 7.77 14.37
C ASP A 181 -30.99 8.94 13.58
N THR A 182 -31.82 9.88 13.13
CA THR A 182 -31.39 11.06 12.36
C THR A 182 -30.43 11.98 13.13
N ALA A 183 -30.46 11.97 14.47
CA ALA A 183 -29.54 12.74 15.31
C ALA A 183 -28.18 12.05 15.54
N GLY A 184 -28.04 10.79 15.13
CA GLY A 184 -26.82 10.00 15.26
C GLY A 184 -26.77 9.13 16.52
N MET A 185 -27.81 9.15 17.36
CA MET A 185 -27.93 8.28 18.54
C MET A 185 -28.12 6.82 18.08
N LEU A 186 -27.41 5.90 18.72
CA LEU A 186 -27.62 4.47 18.53
C LEU A 186 -28.68 3.97 19.50
N TRP A 187 -29.58 3.15 18.99
CA TRP A 187 -30.67 2.56 19.75
C TRP A 187 -30.51 1.05 19.77
N LEU A 188 -30.43 0.49 20.98
CA LEU A 188 -30.09 -0.91 21.22
C LEU A 188 -31.30 -1.63 21.78
N ALA A 189 -31.80 -2.62 21.03
CA ALA A 189 -32.81 -3.55 21.48
C ALA A 189 -32.15 -4.68 22.29
N SER A 190 -32.72 -5.00 23.45
CA SER A 190 -32.28 -6.10 24.31
C SER A 190 -33.49 -6.79 24.92
N ARG A 191 -33.26 -8.01 25.43
CA ARG A 191 -34.27 -8.79 26.16
C ARG A 191 -34.63 -8.20 27.52
N THR A 192 -33.80 -7.30 28.05
CA THR A 192 -33.95 -6.73 29.40
C THR A 192 -34.32 -5.26 29.39
N GLY A 193 -34.37 -4.62 28.22
CA GLY A 193 -34.76 -3.22 28.09
C GLY A 193 -34.35 -2.61 26.76
N PHE A 194 -34.57 -1.30 26.65
CA PHE A 194 -34.23 -0.50 25.49
C PHE A 194 -33.20 0.55 25.86
N TYR A 195 -32.15 0.72 25.05
CA TYR A 195 -31.05 1.62 25.41
C TYR A 195 -30.78 2.63 24.29
N GLY A 196 -30.55 3.89 24.67
CA GLY A 196 -29.95 4.91 23.81
C GLY A 196 -28.47 5.07 24.15
N LEU A 197 -27.61 5.00 23.15
CA LEU A 197 -26.15 5.16 23.24
C LEU A 197 -25.72 6.34 22.35
N ASP A 198 -25.09 7.33 22.97
CA ASP A 198 -24.47 8.46 22.27
C ASP A 198 -23.04 8.09 21.83
N PRO A 199 -22.77 7.85 20.54
CA PRO A 199 -21.50 7.24 20.10
C PRO A 199 -20.24 8.05 20.44
N PRO A 200 -20.23 9.40 20.32
CA PRO A 200 -19.07 10.21 20.69
C PRO A 200 -18.74 10.20 22.18
N THR A 201 -19.76 10.21 23.06
CA THR A 201 -19.54 10.29 24.52
C THR A 201 -19.53 8.93 25.20
N GLY A 202 -20.09 7.90 24.56
CA GLY A 202 -20.32 6.57 25.14
C GLY A 202 -21.42 6.56 26.21
N ARG A 203 -22.21 7.64 26.34
CA ARG A 203 -23.24 7.74 27.38
C ARG A 203 -24.43 6.86 27.04
N LEU A 204 -24.82 6.01 27.99
CA LEU A 204 -25.96 5.11 27.90
C LEU A 204 -27.15 5.63 28.71
N ARG A 205 -28.35 5.47 28.16
CA ARG A 205 -29.63 5.68 28.86
C ARG A 205 -30.55 4.50 28.63
N GLN A 206 -31.06 3.92 29.71
CA GLN A 206 -32.00 2.80 29.66
C GLN A 206 -33.45 3.29 29.78
N TYR A 207 -34.33 2.62 29.04
CA TYR A 207 -35.78 2.77 29.08
C TYR A 207 -36.38 1.38 29.33
N SER A 208 -37.30 1.32 30.29
CA SER A 208 -37.91 0.07 30.74
C SER A 208 -39.43 0.24 30.86
N HIS A 209 -40.15 -0.87 30.68
CA HIS A 209 -41.56 -1.00 31.01
C HIS A 209 -41.78 -0.82 32.50
N ASP A 210 -42.73 0.03 32.85
CA ASP A 210 -43.30 0.18 34.19
C ASP A 210 -44.80 -0.14 34.11
N PRO A 211 -45.26 -1.24 34.73
CA PRO A 211 -46.68 -1.63 34.71
C PRO A 211 -47.64 -0.57 35.24
N ASN A 212 -47.15 0.38 36.04
CA ASN A 212 -47.96 1.47 36.62
C ASN A 212 -47.94 2.74 35.76
N ASP A 213 -47.10 2.79 34.74
CA ASP A 213 -47.00 3.92 33.82
C ASP A 213 -47.39 3.47 32.40
N PRO A 214 -48.65 3.72 31.96
CA PRO A 214 -49.10 3.38 30.63
C PRO A 214 -48.35 4.13 29.51
N SER A 215 -47.59 5.18 29.84
CA SER A 215 -46.73 5.90 28.88
C SER A 215 -45.30 5.34 28.82
N SER A 216 -44.99 4.26 29.54
CA SER A 216 -43.76 3.49 29.40
C SER A 216 -43.85 2.52 28.21
N LEU A 217 -42.73 1.84 27.87
CA LEU A 217 -42.72 0.78 26.86
C LEU A 217 -43.73 -0.31 27.21
N SER A 218 -44.38 -0.95 26.25
CA SER A 218 -45.33 -2.04 26.54
C SER A 218 -44.64 -3.33 27.03
N SER A 219 -43.35 -3.52 26.72
CA SER A 219 -42.53 -4.61 27.27
C SER A 219 -41.04 -4.26 27.29
N ASN A 220 -40.30 -4.88 28.23
CA ASN A 220 -38.83 -4.79 28.30
C ASN A 220 -38.12 -5.64 27.22
N ASP A 221 -38.82 -6.62 26.66
CA ASP A 221 -38.24 -7.54 25.67
C ASP A 221 -38.36 -6.93 24.27
N VAL A 222 -37.41 -6.06 23.94
CA VAL A 222 -37.39 -5.30 22.68
C VAL A 222 -36.72 -6.11 21.58
N LYS A 223 -37.36 -6.16 20.41
CA LYS A 223 -36.97 -6.98 19.26
C LYS A 223 -36.28 -6.18 18.17
N SER A 224 -36.79 -5.00 17.88
CA SER A 224 -36.22 -4.07 16.92
C SER A 224 -36.70 -2.65 17.17
N SER A 225 -36.01 -1.69 16.58
CA SER A 225 -36.32 -0.26 16.71
C SER A 225 -35.83 0.48 15.49
N GLY A 226 -36.36 1.67 15.24
CA GLY A 226 -35.97 2.45 14.07
C GLY A 226 -36.86 3.67 13.84
N GLU A 227 -36.33 4.59 13.05
CA GLU A 227 -37.02 5.81 12.64
C GLU A 227 -37.63 5.62 11.26
N ASP A 228 -38.90 6.01 11.10
CA ASP A 228 -39.56 6.06 9.80
C ASP A 228 -39.15 7.33 9.02
N LYS A 229 -39.45 7.38 7.72
CA LYS A 229 -39.13 8.54 6.86
C LYS A 229 -39.85 9.83 7.29
N GLY A 230 -40.89 9.73 8.11
CA GLY A 230 -41.60 10.85 8.71
C GLY A 230 -40.97 11.36 10.00
N GLY A 231 -39.90 10.73 10.50
CA GLY A 231 -39.21 11.09 11.74
C GLY A 231 -39.83 10.50 13.01
N ARG A 232 -40.87 9.68 12.89
CA ARG A 232 -41.43 8.95 14.03
C ARG A 232 -40.53 7.77 14.37
N PHE A 233 -40.34 7.55 15.66
CA PHE A 233 -39.49 6.49 16.15
C PHE A 233 -40.33 5.36 16.70
N TRP A 234 -40.02 4.14 16.28
CA TRP A 234 -40.82 2.95 16.56
C TRP A 234 -39.99 1.95 17.36
N VAL A 235 -40.62 1.31 18.35
CA VAL A 235 -40.03 0.27 19.20
C VAL A 235 -40.90 -0.96 19.14
N ALA A 236 -40.39 -2.02 18.52
CA ALA A 236 -41.06 -3.32 18.43
C ALA A 236 -40.66 -4.17 19.64
N ASN A 237 -41.64 -4.66 20.40
CA ASN A 237 -41.44 -5.52 21.56
C ASN A 237 -42.42 -6.70 21.54
N THR A 238 -42.39 -7.57 22.55
CA THR A 238 -43.20 -8.80 22.59
C THR A 238 -44.73 -8.55 22.61
N GLU A 239 -45.18 -7.37 23.04
CA GLU A 239 -46.61 -7.00 23.09
C GLU A 239 -47.09 -6.29 21.82
N GLY A 240 -46.18 -5.81 20.97
CA GLY A 240 -46.53 -5.13 19.72
C GLY A 240 -45.52 -4.07 19.29
N LEU A 241 -46.02 -3.03 18.62
CA LEU A 241 -45.21 -1.91 18.12
C LEU A 241 -45.64 -0.61 18.79
N ASP A 242 -44.68 0.09 19.39
CA ASP A 242 -44.89 1.35 20.11
C ASP A 242 -44.32 2.54 19.32
N GLU A 243 -45.08 3.64 19.21
CA GLU A 243 -44.53 4.94 18.78
C GLU A 243 -43.89 5.64 19.99
N PHE A 244 -42.57 5.82 19.95
CA PHE A 244 -41.75 6.27 21.07
C PHE A 244 -41.21 7.70 20.86
N ASP A 245 -41.59 8.62 21.75
CA ASP A 245 -41.01 9.96 21.77
C ASP A 245 -39.63 9.94 22.44
N ARG A 246 -38.58 9.98 21.60
CA ARG A 246 -37.17 9.99 22.00
C ARG A 246 -36.81 11.09 23.00
N ARG A 247 -37.48 12.25 22.96
CA ARG A 247 -37.16 13.41 23.80
C ARG A 247 -37.68 13.20 25.22
N THR A 248 -38.92 12.73 25.35
CA THR A 248 -39.56 12.52 26.66
C THR A 248 -39.30 11.13 27.22
N GLY A 249 -39.00 10.16 26.36
CA GLY A 249 -38.88 8.74 26.72
C GLY A 249 -40.22 8.06 26.94
N LYS A 250 -41.31 8.59 26.35
CA LYS A 250 -42.67 8.12 26.54
C LYS A 250 -43.27 7.54 25.26
N VAL A 251 -44.12 6.53 25.41
CA VAL A 251 -44.92 5.97 24.32
C VAL A 251 -46.15 6.84 24.07
N THR A 252 -46.44 7.04 22.79
CA THR A 252 -47.50 7.93 22.30
C THR A 252 -48.61 7.19 21.53
N LEU A 253 -48.33 5.98 21.05
CA LEU A 253 -49.29 5.09 20.37
C LEU A 253 -48.86 3.64 20.56
N HIS A 254 -49.81 2.75 20.82
CA HIS A 254 -49.61 1.30 20.82
C HIS A 254 -50.30 0.64 19.63
N ILE A 255 -49.60 -0.25 18.93
CA ILE A 255 -50.15 -1.03 17.81
C ILE A 255 -50.18 -2.51 18.25
N PRO A 256 -51.37 -3.02 18.63
CA PRO A 256 -51.50 -4.40 19.10
C PRO A 256 -51.35 -5.35 17.91
N CYS A 257 -50.21 -6.04 17.85
CA CYS A 257 -50.02 -7.14 16.92
C CYS A 257 -50.59 -8.39 17.61
N HIS A 258 -51.77 -8.85 17.21
CA HIS A 258 -52.59 -9.87 17.91
C HIS A 258 -51.95 -11.26 18.13
N GLU A 259 -50.68 -11.45 17.78
CA GLU A 259 -49.91 -12.62 18.15
C GLU A 259 -48.67 -12.20 18.95
N PRO A 260 -48.53 -12.60 20.23
CA PRO A 260 -47.29 -12.41 20.96
C PRO A 260 -46.17 -13.15 20.23
N SER A 261 -45.39 -12.40 19.45
CA SER A 261 -44.29 -12.92 18.65
C SER A 261 -42.98 -12.69 19.39
N SER A 262 -42.17 -13.74 19.49
CA SER A 262 -40.83 -13.63 20.07
C SER A 262 -39.87 -12.79 19.23
N VAL A 263 -40.25 -12.40 18.00
CA VAL A 263 -39.44 -11.60 17.09
C VAL A 263 -40.37 -10.77 16.20
N LEU A 264 -40.44 -9.45 16.38
CA LEU A 264 -41.24 -8.51 15.57
C LEU A 264 -40.31 -7.51 14.89
N SER A 265 -40.56 -7.19 13.62
CA SER A 265 -39.79 -6.18 12.88
C SER A 265 -40.66 -5.43 11.89
N PHE A 266 -40.15 -4.32 11.38
CA PHE A 266 -40.88 -3.42 10.48
C PHE A 266 -39.94 -2.82 9.43
N TYR A 267 -40.51 -2.40 8.30
CA TYR A 267 -39.77 -1.84 7.18
C TYR A 267 -40.64 -0.84 6.42
N GLU A 268 -40.08 0.32 6.06
CA GLU A 268 -40.76 1.30 5.20
C GLU A 268 -40.15 1.30 3.80
N ASP A 269 -40.96 0.93 2.80
CA ASP A 269 -40.51 0.90 1.40
C ASP A 269 -40.41 2.30 0.78
N ARG A 270 -39.83 2.42 -0.43
CA ARG A 270 -39.71 3.72 -1.13
C ARG A 270 -41.05 4.40 -1.44
N PHE A 271 -42.14 3.66 -1.46
CA PHE A 271 -43.49 4.17 -1.70
C PHE A 271 -44.19 4.65 -0.42
N GLY A 272 -43.54 4.50 0.75
CA GLY A 272 -44.07 4.94 2.04
C GLY A 272 -45.01 3.93 2.69
N VAL A 273 -45.07 2.69 2.19
CA VAL A 273 -45.82 1.60 2.81
C VAL A 273 -45.04 1.11 4.02
N PHE A 274 -45.68 1.08 5.18
CA PHE A 274 -45.09 0.67 6.44
C PHE A 274 -45.46 -0.80 6.73
N TRP A 275 -44.50 -1.69 6.47
CA TRP A 275 -44.65 -3.13 6.64
C TRP A 275 -44.28 -3.55 8.06
N ILE A 276 -45.03 -4.49 8.62
CA ILE A 276 -44.75 -5.17 9.88
C ILE A 276 -44.66 -6.67 9.59
N PHE A 277 -43.61 -7.33 10.06
CA PHE A 277 -43.28 -8.71 9.69
C PHE A 277 -42.64 -9.55 10.83
N ARG A 278 -42.38 -10.84 10.52
CA ARG A 278 -41.84 -11.96 11.35
C ARG A 278 -42.82 -13.05 11.76
N SER A 279 -43.83 -12.76 12.58
CA SER A 279 -44.92 -13.73 12.88
C SER A 279 -45.93 -13.83 11.73
N GLY A 280 -46.01 -12.80 10.90
CA GLY A 280 -46.85 -12.74 9.70
C GLY A 280 -46.37 -11.62 8.79
N LEU A 281 -47.27 -11.11 7.95
CA LEU A 281 -47.04 -9.91 7.14
C LEU A 281 -48.24 -8.98 7.32
N ALA A 282 -48.00 -7.71 7.61
CA ALA A 282 -49.06 -6.70 7.75
C ALA A 282 -48.57 -5.35 7.23
N VAL A 283 -49.52 -4.48 6.88
CA VAL A 283 -49.28 -3.08 6.56
C VAL A 283 -49.99 -2.23 7.60
N PHE A 284 -49.29 -1.23 8.12
CA PHE A 284 -49.87 -0.23 9.01
C PHE A 284 -50.08 1.09 8.27
N ASP A 285 -51.32 1.50 8.09
CA ASP A 285 -51.65 2.83 7.58
C ASP A 285 -51.58 3.85 8.71
N ARG A 286 -50.49 4.62 8.68
CA ARG A 286 -50.16 5.64 9.67
C ARG A 286 -51.09 6.87 9.64
N LYS A 287 -51.97 7.01 8.64
CA LYS A 287 -52.97 8.10 8.57
C LYS A 287 -54.28 7.72 9.25
N THR A 288 -54.70 6.47 9.07
CA THR A 288 -55.95 5.93 9.64
C THR A 288 -55.71 5.20 10.96
N ASN A 289 -54.45 4.93 11.32
CA ASN A 289 -54.05 4.06 12.43
C ASN A 289 -54.73 2.69 12.33
N THR A 290 -54.70 2.10 11.14
CA THR A 290 -55.29 0.79 10.85
C THR A 290 -54.21 -0.20 10.41
N LEU A 291 -54.23 -1.39 11.03
CA LEU A 291 -53.36 -2.52 10.71
C LEU A 291 -54.12 -3.51 9.81
N THR A 292 -53.56 -3.83 8.63
CA THR A 292 -54.14 -4.81 7.69
C THR A 292 -53.20 -5.98 7.49
N HIS A 293 -53.67 -7.20 7.74
CA HIS A 293 -52.87 -8.42 7.59
C HIS A 293 -52.86 -8.94 6.15
N TYR A 294 -51.71 -9.49 5.74
CA TYR A 294 -51.49 -10.13 4.45
C TYR A 294 -51.20 -11.61 4.64
N SER A 295 -51.69 -12.44 3.72
CA SER A 295 -51.30 -13.84 3.58
C SER A 295 -51.02 -14.20 2.14
N PHE A 296 -50.22 -15.24 1.96
CA PHE A 296 -49.86 -15.78 0.67
C PHE A 296 -50.04 -17.30 0.73
N HIS A 297 -50.80 -17.86 -0.23
CA HIS A 297 -51.16 -19.27 -0.29
C HIS A 297 -50.63 -19.92 -1.56
N GLU A 298 -50.44 -21.24 -1.50
CA GLU A 298 -50.27 -22.10 -2.66
C GLU A 298 -51.66 -22.46 -3.19
N VAL A 299 -51.89 -22.35 -4.50
CA VAL A 299 -53.20 -22.62 -5.12
C VAL A 299 -53.63 -24.10 -4.96
N GLU A 300 -52.68 -25.00 -4.64
CA GLU A 300 -52.91 -26.46 -4.64
C GLU A 300 -52.70 -27.18 -3.30
N SER A 301 -52.25 -26.53 -2.21
CA SER A 301 -52.06 -27.21 -0.92
C SER A 301 -52.91 -26.62 0.21
N LEU A 302 -53.67 -27.50 0.89
CA LEU A 302 -54.48 -27.22 2.08
C LEU A 302 -53.64 -26.93 3.35
N SER A 303 -52.33 -26.79 3.23
CA SER A 303 -51.47 -26.48 4.38
C SER A 303 -51.53 -24.98 4.71
N THR A 304 -52.15 -24.66 5.85
CA THR A 304 -52.54 -23.33 6.33
C THR A 304 -51.44 -22.59 7.11
N ALA A 305 -50.17 -22.95 6.99
CA ALA A 305 -49.13 -22.30 7.78
C ALA A 305 -48.59 -21.04 7.09
N LEU A 306 -48.93 -19.87 7.64
CA LEU A 306 -48.26 -18.60 7.41
C LEU A 306 -46.75 -18.81 7.51
N THR A 307 -46.02 -18.75 6.41
CA THR A 307 -44.56 -18.76 6.46
C THR A 307 -44.13 -17.35 6.82
N GLY A 308 -43.96 -17.09 8.12
CA GLY A 308 -43.52 -15.79 8.62
C GLY A 308 -42.31 -15.25 7.87
N VAL A 309 -42.38 -13.98 7.47
CA VAL A 309 -41.32 -13.27 6.75
C VAL A 309 -40.20 -12.94 7.73
N THR A 310 -38.99 -13.43 7.53
CA THR A 310 -37.86 -13.29 8.46
C THR A 310 -37.07 -11.99 8.25
N ALA A 311 -36.97 -11.57 7.00
CA ALA A 311 -36.19 -10.43 6.55
C ALA A 311 -36.88 -9.77 5.36
N MET A 312 -36.71 -8.46 5.23
CA MET A 312 -37.25 -7.67 4.13
C MET A 312 -36.19 -6.69 3.65
N LEU A 313 -36.01 -6.60 2.33
CA LEU A 313 -35.02 -5.75 1.69
C LEU A 313 -35.58 -5.21 0.38
N GLU A 314 -35.51 -3.90 0.16
CA GLU A 314 -35.77 -3.32 -1.14
C GLU A 314 -34.44 -3.11 -1.87
N ASP A 315 -34.33 -3.61 -3.10
CA ASP A 315 -33.12 -3.42 -3.91
C ASP A 315 -33.06 -2.02 -4.56
N GLU A 316 -31.96 -1.73 -5.26
CA GLU A 316 -31.75 -0.45 -5.93
C GLU A 316 -32.87 -0.11 -6.93
N ASN A 317 -33.41 -1.14 -7.60
CA ASN A 317 -34.49 -1.02 -8.59
C ASN A 317 -35.87 -0.81 -7.95
N GLY A 318 -36.00 -0.96 -6.63
CA GLY A 318 -37.29 -0.83 -5.93
C GLY A 318 -38.08 -2.14 -5.84
N THR A 319 -37.45 -3.26 -6.17
CA THR A 319 -38.06 -4.57 -5.98
C THR A 319 -37.94 -4.96 -4.51
N LEU A 320 -39.07 -5.37 -3.92
CA LEU A 320 -39.11 -5.82 -2.54
C LEU A 320 -38.85 -7.32 -2.46
N TRP A 321 -37.83 -7.70 -1.71
CA TRP A 321 -37.42 -9.08 -1.44
C TRP A 321 -37.74 -9.45 0.01
N LEU A 322 -38.26 -10.67 0.19
CA LEU A 322 -38.69 -11.18 1.49
C LEU A 322 -38.07 -12.56 1.71
N GLY A 323 -37.31 -12.70 2.81
CA GLY A 323 -36.91 -13.99 3.34
C GLY A 323 -38.06 -14.63 4.12
N THR A 324 -38.15 -15.96 4.12
CA THR A 324 -39.19 -16.68 4.88
C THR A 324 -38.59 -17.83 5.69
N HIS A 325 -39.32 -18.28 6.72
CA HIS A 325 -38.89 -19.43 7.53
C HIS A 325 -38.85 -20.76 6.76
N GLY A 326 -39.60 -20.90 5.67
CA GLY A 326 -39.72 -22.19 4.97
C GLY A 326 -40.29 -22.18 3.56
N ALA A 327 -40.77 -21.04 3.05
CA ALA A 327 -41.22 -20.90 1.67
C ALA A 327 -40.10 -20.47 0.71
N GLY A 328 -38.87 -20.28 1.20
CA GLY A 328 -37.75 -19.78 0.42
C GLY A 328 -37.69 -18.25 0.37
N LEU A 329 -37.19 -17.73 -0.73
CA LEU A 329 -37.08 -16.30 -1.00
C LEU A 329 -38.26 -15.85 -1.87
N LEU A 330 -38.92 -14.75 -1.50
CA LEU A 330 -40.01 -14.16 -2.28
C LEU A 330 -39.59 -12.82 -2.87
N LYS A 331 -39.94 -12.61 -4.14
CA LYS A 331 -39.85 -11.32 -4.84
C LYS A 331 -41.27 -10.78 -5.02
N PHE A 332 -41.53 -9.56 -4.58
CA PHE A 332 -42.84 -8.94 -4.72
C PHE A 332 -43.00 -8.29 -6.10
N ASP A 333 -43.84 -8.90 -6.94
CA ASP A 333 -44.27 -8.36 -8.23
C ASP A 333 -45.45 -7.40 -7.96
N ARG A 334 -45.11 -6.12 -7.80
CA ARG A 334 -46.08 -5.06 -7.46
C ARG A 334 -47.12 -4.87 -8.56
N ASP A 335 -46.73 -4.99 -9.83
CA ASP A 335 -47.58 -4.74 -10.99
C ASP A 335 -48.72 -5.75 -11.08
N HIS A 336 -48.40 -7.04 -10.86
CA HIS A 336 -49.38 -8.13 -10.88
C HIS A 336 -49.94 -8.47 -9.49
N ARG A 337 -49.49 -7.76 -8.44
CA ARG A 337 -49.82 -8.00 -7.03
C ARG A 337 -49.68 -9.48 -6.64
N ARG A 338 -48.50 -10.06 -6.89
CA ARG A 338 -48.18 -11.46 -6.59
C ARG A 338 -46.77 -11.61 -6.05
N PHE A 339 -46.46 -12.77 -5.47
CA PHE A 339 -45.09 -13.13 -5.11
C PHE A 339 -44.51 -14.15 -6.08
N ILE A 340 -43.24 -13.95 -6.45
CA ILE A 340 -42.43 -14.92 -7.19
C ILE A 340 -41.52 -15.60 -6.17
N ARG A 341 -41.62 -16.94 -6.06
CA ARG A 341 -40.97 -17.76 -5.04
C ARG A 341 -39.77 -18.52 -5.61
N TYR A 342 -38.64 -18.42 -4.92
CA TYR A 342 -37.42 -19.18 -5.21
C TYR A 342 -37.15 -20.17 -4.08
N ARG A 343 -37.06 -21.45 -4.43
CA ARG A 343 -36.93 -22.57 -3.48
C ARG A 343 -35.73 -23.46 -3.79
N ASN A 344 -35.36 -24.26 -2.80
CA ASN A 344 -34.36 -25.30 -2.93
C ASN A 344 -34.87 -26.40 -3.86
N ASN A 345 -34.05 -26.68 -4.87
CA ASN A 345 -34.18 -27.84 -5.73
C ASN A 345 -32.86 -28.63 -5.64
N PRO A 346 -32.82 -29.78 -4.94
CA PRO A 346 -31.61 -30.59 -4.82
C PRO A 346 -31.01 -31.04 -6.16
N ALA A 347 -31.81 -31.12 -7.23
CA ALA A 347 -31.34 -31.46 -8.57
C ALA A 347 -30.65 -30.28 -9.30
N ALA A 348 -30.83 -29.04 -8.81
CA ALA A 348 -30.26 -27.83 -9.39
C ALA A 348 -29.25 -27.18 -8.42
N ALA A 349 -27.96 -27.28 -8.76
CA ALA A 349 -26.87 -26.79 -7.92
C ALA A 349 -26.84 -25.26 -7.75
N ASP A 350 -27.49 -24.52 -8.66
CA ASP A 350 -27.64 -23.07 -8.67
C ASP A 350 -28.97 -22.58 -8.08
N SER A 351 -29.84 -23.49 -7.62
CA SER A 351 -31.03 -23.13 -6.85
C SER A 351 -30.69 -22.70 -5.42
N LEU A 352 -31.66 -22.06 -4.75
CA LEU A 352 -31.53 -21.65 -3.36
C LEU A 352 -31.09 -22.84 -2.48
N PRO A 353 -30.05 -22.75 -1.65
CA PRO A 353 -29.54 -23.92 -0.93
C PRO A 353 -30.48 -24.51 0.14
N GLN A 354 -31.42 -23.70 0.63
CA GLN A 354 -32.40 -24.06 1.66
C GLN A 354 -33.59 -23.09 1.61
N ASN A 355 -34.80 -23.55 1.95
CA ASN A 355 -36.00 -22.70 1.96
C ASN A 355 -36.14 -21.77 3.18
N SER A 356 -35.19 -21.79 4.11
CA SER A 356 -35.20 -20.96 5.31
C SER A 356 -34.14 -19.88 5.15
N VAL A 357 -34.60 -18.66 4.90
CA VAL A 357 -33.76 -17.48 4.71
C VAL A 357 -33.89 -16.65 5.97
N ASP A 358 -32.80 -16.37 6.68
CA ASP A 358 -32.82 -15.68 7.98
C ASP A 358 -32.55 -14.18 7.87
N SER A 359 -31.75 -13.78 6.88
CA SER A 359 -31.30 -12.40 6.68
C SER A 359 -31.10 -12.09 5.19
N LEU A 360 -31.24 -10.80 4.83
CA LEU A 360 -31.01 -10.27 3.50
C LEU A 360 -30.18 -9.00 3.59
N PHE A 361 -29.24 -8.81 2.67
CA PHE A 361 -28.41 -7.60 2.59
C PHE A 361 -27.98 -7.32 1.14
N ALA A 362 -28.15 -6.09 0.66
CA ALA A 362 -27.67 -5.66 -0.65
C ALA A 362 -26.24 -5.12 -0.54
N ASP A 363 -25.32 -5.61 -1.37
CA ASP A 363 -23.97 -5.06 -1.49
C ASP A 363 -23.90 -3.88 -2.47
N ARG A 364 -22.76 -3.18 -2.48
CA ARG A 364 -22.48 -2.04 -3.39
C ARG A 364 -22.43 -2.40 -4.89
N GLU A 365 -22.38 -3.69 -5.24
CA GLU A 365 -22.45 -4.15 -6.63
C GLU A 365 -23.89 -4.40 -7.09
N GLY A 366 -24.87 -4.30 -6.18
CA GLY A 366 -26.29 -4.56 -6.44
C GLY A 366 -26.67 -6.04 -6.30
N SER A 367 -25.77 -6.90 -5.81
CA SER A 367 -26.10 -8.29 -5.47
C SER A 367 -26.72 -8.37 -4.07
N ILE A 368 -27.59 -9.36 -3.86
CA ILE A 368 -28.18 -9.62 -2.55
C ILE A 368 -27.52 -10.85 -1.95
N TRP A 369 -27.08 -10.69 -0.71
CA TRP A 369 -26.62 -11.73 0.18
C TRP A 369 -27.78 -12.19 1.05
N ALA A 370 -27.96 -13.50 1.13
CA ALA A 370 -28.95 -14.14 1.97
C ALA A 370 -28.25 -15.10 2.95
N GLY A 371 -28.45 -14.84 4.25
CA GLY A 371 -28.06 -15.76 5.29
C GLY A 371 -29.11 -16.85 5.48
N LEU A 372 -28.67 -18.10 5.61
CA LEU A 372 -29.55 -19.27 5.73
C LEU A 372 -29.44 -19.88 7.13
N GLY A 373 -30.49 -20.57 7.57
CA GLY A 373 -30.55 -21.08 8.94
C GLY A 373 -29.67 -22.31 9.23
N ARG A 374 -29.50 -23.21 8.26
CA ARG A 374 -28.70 -24.46 8.42
C ARG A 374 -27.65 -24.67 7.34
N LYS A 375 -27.78 -23.96 6.22
CA LYS A 375 -26.75 -23.86 5.18
C LYS A 375 -25.99 -22.56 5.38
N GLY A 376 -24.82 -22.45 4.74
CA GLY A 376 -24.02 -21.21 4.79
C GLY A 376 -24.71 -20.05 4.08
N LEU A 377 -23.91 -19.09 3.65
CA LEU A 377 -24.37 -17.91 2.92
C LEU A 377 -24.71 -18.26 1.47
N THR A 378 -25.63 -17.49 0.90
CA THR A 378 -25.83 -17.48 -0.54
C THR A 378 -25.90 -16.05 -1.06
N ARG A 379 -25.53 -15.85 -2.32
CA ARG A 379 -25.60 -14.57 -3.00
C ARG A 379 -26.20 -14.74 -4.38
N PHE A 380 -26.99 -13.77 -4.82
CA PHE A 380 -27.55 -13.72 -6.16
C PHE A 380 -27.57 -12.29 -6.71
N ALA A 381 -27.52 -12.16 -8.03
CA ALA A 381 -27.71 -10.88 -8.70
C ALA A 381 -29.20 -10.55 -8.81
N THR A 382 -29.56 -9.28 -8.65
CA THR A 382 -30.92 -8.78 -8.85
C THR A 382 -31.24 -8.49 -10.31
N LYS A 383 -30.20 -8.22 -11.10
CA LYS A 383 -30.28 -8.03 -12.55
C LYS A 383 -30.19 -9.39 -13.25
N PRO A 384 -30.89 -9.57 -14.38
CA PRO A 384 -30.72 -10.74 -15.23
C PRO A 384 -29.24 -10.94 -15.57
N LEU A 385 -28.79 -12.19 -15.48
CA LEU A 385 -27.43 -12.55 -15.90
C LEU A 385 -27.30 -12.37 -17.42
N PRO A 386 -26.13 -11.93 -17.92
CA PRO A 386 -25.96 -11.67 -19.34
C PRO A 386 -26.06 -12.92 -20.20
N PHE A 387 -25.75 -14.10 -19.64
CA PHE A 387 -25.85 -15.38 -20.34
C PHE A 387 -27.06 -16.18 -19.86
N THR A 388 -27.97 -16.47 -20.79
CA THR A 388 -29.14 -17.32 -20.53
C THR A 388 -28.80 -18.76 -20.90
N ARG A 389 -29.11 -19.72 -20.02
CA ARG A 389 -28.94 -21.15 -20.34
C ARG A 389 -30.11 -21.60 -21.20
N LEU A 390 -29.81 -22.25 -22.32
CA LEU A 390 -30.82 -22.97 -23.08
C LEU A 390 -31.11 -24.27 -22.32
N LEU A 391 -32.31 -24.36 -21.74
CA LEU A 391 -32.73 -25.51 -20.96
C LEU A 391 -32.97 -26.72 -21.88
N HIS A 392 -32.31 -27.84 -21.55
CA HIS A 392 -32.64 -29.17 -22.07
C HIS A 392 -33.76 -29.78 -21.21
N ASN A 393 -34.51 -30.73 -21.76
CA ASN A 393 -35.66 -31.37 -21.12
C ASN A 393 -35.32 -31.87 -19.68
N PRO A 394 -35.93 -31.31 -18.61
CA PRO A 394 -35.68 -31.72 -17.22
C PRO A 394 -35.97 -33.21 -16.91
N SER A 395 -36.74 -33.89 -17.76
CA SER A 395 -37.06 -35.32 -17.63
C SER A 395 -35.95 -36.24 -18.16
N SER A 396 -34.93 -35.68 -18.80
CA SER A 396 -33.83 -36.40 -19.42
C SER A 396 -32.67 -36.47 -18.43
N THR A 397 -32.45 -37.65 -17.83
CA THR A 397 -31.31 -37.96 -16.94
C THR A 397 -29.95 -38.02 -17.65
N THR A 398 -29.89 -37.60 -18.92
CA THR A 398 -28.76 -37.78 -19.83
C THR A 398 -27.97 -36.48 -20.04
N ASP A 399 -26.71 -36.70 -20.42
CA ASP A 399 -25.62 -35.77 -20.69
C ASP A 399 -26.04 -34.33 -21.07
N PRO A 400 -25.55 -33.28 -20.38
CA PRO A 400 -25.84 -31.88 -20.71
C PRO A 400 -25.32 -31.45 -22.10
N PHE A 401 -24.56 -32.30 -22.80
CA PHE A 401 -23.96 -32.01 -24.08
C PHE A 401 -24.93 -31.45 -25.14
N VAL A 402 -24.54 -30.34 -25.78
CA VAL A 402 -25.19 -29.79 -26.97
C VAL A 402 -24.24 -29.88 -28.16
N GLY A 403 -24.62 -30.69 -29.15
CA GLY A 403 -23.81 -30.97 -30.33
C GLY A 403 -24.03 -29.98 -31.47
N ALA A 404 -25.23 -29.40 -31.61
CA ALA A 404 -25.54 -28.44 -32.66
C ALA A 404 -26.56 -27.39 -32.19
N ILE A 405 -26.43 -26.17 -32.70
CA ILE A 405 -27.40 -25.10 -32.52
C ILE A 405 -27.58 -24.40 -33.86
N TYR A 406 -28.83 -24.15 -34.25
CA TYR A 406 -29.15 -23.47 -35.49
C TYR A 406 -30.53 -22.82 -35.40
N GLU A 407 -30.64 -21.56 -35.81
CA GLU A 407 -31.94 -20.91 -36.01
C GLU A 407 -32.26 -20.91 -37.51
N ASP A 408 -33.43 -21.43 -37.86
CA ASP A 408 -33.86 -21.43 -39.24
C ASP A 408 -34.37 -20.06 -39.71
N ARG A 409 -34.60 -19.92 -41.01
CA ARG A 409 -35.14 -18.67 -41.60
C ARG A 409 -36.53 -18.27 -41.10
N GLN A 410 -37.23 -19.15 -40.39
CA GLN A 410 -38.55 -18.88 -39.79
C GLN A 410 -38.43 -18.44 -38.33
N GLY A 411 -37.21 -18.30 -37.80
CA GLY A 411 -36.94 -17.93 -36.42
C GLY A 411 -37.08 -19.08 -35.42
N VAL A 412 -37.15 -20.32 -35.90
CA VAL A 412 -37.26 -21.49 -35.01
C VAL A 412 -35.87 -21.95 -34.60
N LEU A 413 -35.64 -22.03 -33.29
CA LEU A 413 -34.39 -22.51 -32.72
C LEU A 413 -34.38 -24.05 -32.65
N TRP A 414 -33.38 -24.64 -33.31
CA TRP A 414 -33.12 -26.08 -33.33
C TRP A 414 -31.85 -26.38 -32.54
N VAL A 415 -31.94 -27.33 -31.61
CA VAL A 415 -30.83 -27.78 -30.76
C VAL A 415 -30.65 -29.28 -30.89
N GLY A 416 -29.47 -29.68 -31.32
CA GLY A 416 -29.04 -31.07 -31.39
C GLY A 416 -28.44 -31.53 -30.06
N THR A 417 -29.00 -32.59 -29.48
CA THR A 417 -28.48 -33.25 -28.27
C THR A 417 -28.11 -34.69 -28.61
N PRO A 418 -27.49 -35.44 -27.68
CA PRO A 418 -27.55 -36.89 -27.74
C PRO A 418 -29.01 -37.33 -27.93
N GLU A 419 -29.19 -38.35 -28.76
CA GLU A 419 -30.47 -39.01 -29.03
C GLU A 419 -31.58 -38.22 -29.77
N ALA A 420 -31.51 -36.88 -29.88
CA ALA A 420 -32.65 -36.09 -30.38
C ALA A 420 -32.28 -34.79 -31.10
N LEU A 421 -33.14 -34.40 -32.05
CA LEU A 421 -33.26 -33.04 -32.55
C LEU A 421 -34.37 -32.33 -31.76
N ASN A 422 -34.07 -31.21 -31.11
CA ASN A 422 -35.03 -30.49 -30.28
C ASN A 422 -35.41 -29.17 -30.96
N ARG A 423 -36.71 -28.89 -31.02
CA ARG A 423 -37.25 -27.57 -31.33
C ARG A 423 -37.54 -26.85 -30.02
N ILE A 424 -37.03 -25.63 -29.87
CA ILE A 424 -37.27 -24.81 -28.69
C ILE A 424 -38.17 -23.63 -29.07
N ASP A 425 -39.32 -23.52 -28.40
CA ASP A 425 -40.16 -22.34 -28.44
C ASP A 425 -39.59 -21.29 -27.46
N ARG A 426 -39.22 -20.12 -27.99
CA ARG A 426 -38.50 -19.08 -27.27
C ARG A 426 -39.36 -18.28 -26.30
N GLU A 427 -40.66 -18.18 -26.56
CA GLU A 427 -41.58 -17.40 -25.72
C GLU A 427 -42.11 -18.22 -24.54
N THR A 428 -42.36 -19.51 -24.79
CA THR A 428 -42.96 -20.40 -23.79
C THR A 428 -41.93 -21.28 -23.07
N GLY A 429 -40.71 -21.42 -23.62
CA GLY A 429 -39.70 -22.36 -23.15
C GLY A 429 -40.04 -23.83 -23.43
N HIS A 430 -41.13 -24.11 -24.16
CA HIS A 430 -41.57 -25.46 -24.46
C HIS A 430 -40.64 -26.12 -25.50
N TYR A 431 -40.19 -27.34 -25.21
CA TYR A 431 -39.36 -28.14 -26.11
C TYR A 431 -40.17 -29.25 -26.79
N THR A 432 -39.92 -29.47 -28.08
CA THR A 432 -40.42 -30.64 -28.82
C THR A 432 -39.23 -31.46 -29.30
N SER A 433 -39.07 -32.67 -28.77
CA SER A 433 -37.98 -33.57 -29.13
C SER A 433 -38.39 -34.54 -30.24
N TYR A 434 -37.67 -34.53 -31.35
CA TYR A 434 -37.82 -35.45 -32.47
C TYR A 434 -36.74 -36.53 -32.37
N ARG A 435 -37.16 -37.77 -32.08
CA ARG A 435 -36.30 -38.95 -31.95
C ARG A 435 -36.57 -39.93 -33.08
N ARG A 436 -35.56 -40.74 -33.41
CA ARG A 436 -35.74 -41.87 -34.33
C ARG A 436 -36.30 -43.07 -33.57
N THR A 437 -37.48 -43.57 -33.95
CA THR A 437 -38.18 -44.66 -33.23
C THR A 437 -37.92 -46.06 -33.77
N ALA A 438 -37.04 -46.25 -34.79
CA ALA A 438 -36.80 -47.56 -35.42
C ALA A 438 -35.31 -47.89 -35.68
N GLY A 439 -34.93 -49.15 -35.38
CA GLY A 439 -33.62 -49.79 -35.67
C GLY A 439 -32.78 -50.17 -34.43
N PRO A 440 -31.72 -51.02 -34.55
CA PRO A 440 -30.95 -51.59 -33.42
C PRO A 440 -30.17 -50.58 -32.55
N ALA A 441 -30.08 -49.32 -32.97
CA ALA A 441 -29.53 -48.21 -32.19
C ALA A 441 -30.46 -47.00 -32.38
N ALA A 442 -31.37 -46.78 -31.43
CA ALA A 442 -32.41 -45.76 -31.48
C ALA A 442 -31.91 -44.35 -31.05
N SER A 443 -30.72 -44.25 -30.46
CA SER A 443 -30.06 -42.95 -30.22
C SER A 443 -29.39 -42.45 -31.50
N THR A 444 -29.58 -41.19 -31.84
CA THR A 444 -28.89 -40.52 -32.94
C THR A 444 -28.33 -39.21 -32.41
N ASP A 445 -27.01 -39.14 -32.24
CA ASP A 445 -26.38 -37.94 -31.71
C ASP A 445 -26.27 -36.91 -32.81
N VAL A 446 -26.93 -35.77 -32.61
CA VAL A 446 -26.97 -34.68 -33.60
C VAL A 446 -25.75 -33.78 -33.42
N ILE A 447 -24.95 -33.65 -34.48
CA ILE A 447 -23.65 -32.96 -34.45
C ILE A 447 -23.68 -31.64 -35.24
N THR A 448 -24.49 -31.56 -36.28
CA THR A 448 -24.54 -30.36 -37.13
C THR A 448 -25.91 -30.23 -37.77
N ILE A 449 -26.37 -28.98 -37.92
CA ILE A 449 -27.66 -28.63 -38.51
C ILE A 449 -27.42 -27.52 -39.53
N ARG A 450 -27.98 -27.68 -40.73
CA ARG A 450 -27.96 -26.65 -41.79
C ARG A 450 -29.28 -26.62 -42.55
N GLU A 451 -29.71 -25.43 -42.93
CA GLU A 451 -30.85 -25.25 -43.84
C GLU A 451 -30.33 -24.98 -45.25
N ASP A 452 -30.87 -25.69 -46.25
CA ASP A 452 -30.56 -25.41 -47.64
C ASP A 452 -31.39 -24.24 -48.20
N ARG A 453 -31.10 -23.82 -49.45
CA ARG A 453 -31.81 -22.71 -50.08
C ARG A 453 -33.31 -22.99 -50.30
N SER A 454 -33.69 -24.25 -50.40
CA SER A 454 -35.07 -24.71 -50.58
C SER A 454 -35.83 -24.84 -49.26
N GLY A 455 -35.20 -24.57 -48.12
CA GLY A 455 -35.79 -24.64 -46.79
C GLY A 455 -35.75 -26.03 -46.14
N ASN A 456 -35.07 -27.01 -46.73
CA ASN A 456 -34.91 -28.32 -46.09
C ASN A 456 -33.90 -28.21 -44.94
N LEU A 457 -34.23 -28.84 -43.82
CA LEU A 457 -33.34 -28.93 -42.66
C LEU A 457 -32.53 -30.22 -42.74
N TRP A 458 -31.22 -30.09 -42.84
CA TRP A 458 -30.25 -31.17 -42.93
C TRP A 458 -29.55 -31.35 -41.58
N VAL A 459 -29.41 -32.61 -41.16
CA VAL A 459 -28.90 -33.00 -39.85
C VAL A 459 -27.80 -34.04 -40.02
N GLY A 460 -26.59 -33.72 -39.57
CA GLY A 460 -25.46 -34.65 -39.51
C GLY A 460 -25.40 -35.36 -38.17
N THR A 461 -25.02 -36.64 -38.18
CA THR A 461 -25.15 -37.53 -37.02
C THR A 461 -23.88 -38.33 -36.71
N TYR A 462 -23.74 -38.76 -35.45
CA TYR A 462 -22.70 -39.70 -35.02
C TYR A 462 -23.09 -41.15 -35.37
N GLY A 463 -22.91 -41.55 -36.63
CA GLY A 463 -22.98 -42.97 -37.04
C GLY A 463 -24.23 -43.39 -37.83
N HIS A 464 -25.23 -42.52 -38.00
CA HIS A 464 -26.45 -42.83 -38.78
C HIS A 464 -26.51 -42.13 -40.14
N GLY A 465 -25.44 -41.45 -40.52
CA GLY A 465 -25.32 -40.73 -41.79
C GLY A 465 -25.98 -39.35 -41.76
N LEU A 466 -26.45 -38.92 -42.92
CA LEU A 466 -27.06 -37.62 -43.14
C LEU A 466 -28.59 -37.77 -43.11
N LEU A 467 -29.28 -36.90 -42.37
CA LEU A 467 -30.74 -36.89 -42.31
C LEU A 467 -31.29 -35.61 -42.94
N ARG A 468 -32.42 -35.73 -43.65
CA ARG A 468 -33.26 -34.60 -44.07
C ARG A 468 -34.54 -34.63 -43.24
N PHE A 469 -34.77 -33.58 -42.46
CA PHE A 469 -35.92 -33.46 -41.59
C PHE A 469 -37.07 -32.73 -42.29
N ASP A 470 -38.24 -33.36 -42.34
CA ASP A 470 -39.48 -32.75 -42.83
C ASP A 470 -40.24 -32.12 -41.65
N ARG A 471 -40.26 -30.79 -41.61
CA ARG A 471 -40.89 -30.00 -40.54
C ARG A 471 -42.40 -30.24 -40.44
N ARG A 472 -43.07 -30.61 -41.54
CA ARG A 472 -44.53 -30.79 -41.59
C ARG A 472 -44.94 -32.13 -41.00
N THR A 473 -44.15 -33.17 -41.27
CA THR A 473 -44.47 -34.54 -40.82
C THR A 473 -43.72 -34.94 -39.55
N GLY A 474 -42.65 -34.22 -39.18
CA GLY A 474 -41.78 -34.56 -38.06
C GLY A 474 -40.92 -35.80 -38.32
N GLN A 475 -40.81 -36.25 -39.58
CA GLN A 475 -40.11 -37.46 -39.98
C GLN A 475 -38.72 -37.17 -40.57
N PHE A 476 -37.82 -38.14 -40.45
CA PHE A 476 -36.48 -38.08 -41.04
C PHE A 476 -36.40 -38.96 -42.28
N LYS A 477 -35.84 -38.42 -43.36
CA LYS A 477 -35.32 -39.20 -44.48
C LYS A 477 -33.82 -39.41 -44.28
N THR A 478 -33.37 -40.66 -44.35
CA THR A 478 -32.00 -41.05 -44.00
C THR A 478 -31.17 -41.39 -45.24
N TYR A 479 -29.95 -40.85 -45.29
CA TYR A 479 -28.92 -41.19 -46.27
C TYR A 479 -27.75 -41.86 -45.54
N GLN A 480 -27.58 -43.16 -45.77
CA GLN A 480 -26.60 -44.00 -45.07
C GLN A 480 -25.45 -44.43 -45.98
N HIS A 481 -24.37 -44.89 -45.35
CA HIS A 481 -23.28 -45.53 -46.05
C HIS A 481 -23.67 -46.92 -46.52
N ASN A 482 -23.54 -47.17 -47.81
CA ASN A 482 -23.68 -48.49 -48.40
C ASN A 482 -22.39 -48.85 -49.15
N PRO A 483 -21.57 -49.79 -48.62
CA PRO A 483 -20.34 -50.24 -49.28
C PRO A 483 -20.53 -50.75 -50.71
N ALA A 484 -21.75 -51.20 -51.07
CA ALA A 484 -22.07 -51.70 -52.40
C ALA A 484 -22.49 -50.60 -53.40
N ASP A 485 -22.76 -49.37 -52.95
CA ASP A 485 -23.13 -48.24 -53.81
C ASP A 485 -22.12 -47.09 -53.67
N PRO A 486 -21.23 -46.87 -54.66
CA PRO A 486 -20.21 -45.81 -54.61
C PRO A 486 -20.80 -44.39 -54.63
N TYR A 487 -22.09 -44.25 -54.92
CA TYR A 487 -22.81 -42.98 -54.92
C TYR A 487 -23.68 -42.78 -53.67
N SER A 488 -23.60 -43.70 -52.71
CA SER A 488 -24.14 -43.52 -51.37
C SER A 488 -23.20 -42.64 -50.53
N LEU A 489 -23.60 -42.32 -49.30
CA LEU A 489 -22.73 -41.58 -48.37
C LEU A 489 -21.47 -42.41 -48.09
N SER A 490 -20.29 -41.82 -48.06
CA SER A 490 -19.05 -42.60 -47.87
C SER A 490 -18.81 -43.12 -46.44
N ASN A 491 -19.46 -42.53 -45.44
CA ASN A 491 -19.33 -42.90 -44.02
C ASN A 491 -20.57 -42.48 -43.23
N GLY A 492 -20.93 -43.22 -42.17
CA GLY A 492 -22.06 -42.91 -41.29
C GLY A 492 -21.81 -41.78 -40.28
N PHE A 493 -20.56 -41.38 -40.05
CA PHE A 493 -20.24 -40.23 -39.19
C PHE A 493 -20.19 -38.95 -40.03
N VAL A 494 -21.15 -38.05 -39.83
CA VAL A 494 -21.22 -36.75 -40.51
C VAL A 494 -20.83 -35.64 -39.53
N SER A 495 -19.60 -35.14 -39.65
CA SER A 495 -19.03 -34.17 -38.70
C SER A 495 -19.46 -32.73 -38.99
N ARG A 496 -19.53 -32.33 -40.26
CA ARG A 496 -19.89 -30.96 -40.65
C ARG A 496 -20.68 -30.90 -41.95
N LEU A 497 -21.59 -29.94 -42.02
CA LEU A 497 -22.36 -29.61 -43.21
C LEU A 497 -22.08 -28.17 -43.65
N LEU A 498 -21.99 -27.99 -44.97
CA LEU A 498 -21.87 -26.70 -45.63
C LEU A 498 -22.87 -26.65 -46.79
N VAL A 499 -23.57 -25.53 -46.93
CA VAL A 499 -24.31 -25.20 -48.15
C VAL A 499 -23.52 -24.09 -48.83
N ASP A 500 -22.96 -24.38 -50.00
CA ASP A 500 -22.08 -23.45 -50.70
C ASP A 500 -22.85 -22.27 -51.35
N HIS A 501 -22.12 -21.28 -51.90
CA HIS A 501 -22.72 -20.13 -52.59
C HIS A 501 -23.53 -20.51 -53.84
N ASN A 502 -23.41 -21.73 -54.35
CA ASN A 502 -24.24 -22.25 -55.44
C ASN A 502 -25.48 -23.00 -54.94
N GLY A 503 -25.60 -23.24 -53.63
CA GLY A 503 -26.68 -23.99 -53.01
C GLY A 503 -26.43 -25.50 -52.95
N THR A 504 -25.22 -25.96 -53.26
CA THR A 504 -24.84 -27.37 -53.15
C THR A 504 -24.57 -27.72 -51.70
N LEU A 505 -25.13 -28.85 -51.24
CA LEU A 505 -24.84 -29.38 -49.92
C LEU A 505 -23.57 -30.24 -49.97
N TRP A 506 -22.63 -29.90 -49.08
CA TRP A 506 -21.42 -30.66 -48.81
C TRP A 506 -21.49 -31.26 -47.41
N ALA A 507 -21.16 -32.54 -47.30
CA ALA A 507 -21.08 -33.26 -46.04
C ALA A 507 -19.68 -33.82 -45.83
N ALA A 508 -19.01 -33.36 -44.77
CA ALA A 508 -17.79 -33.99 -44.28
C ALA A 508 -18.16 -35.27 -43.54
N THR A 509 -17.71 -36.42 -44.04
CA THR A 509 -17.99 -37.71 -43.42
C THR A 509 -16.73 -38.55 -43.26
N GLY A 510 -16.44 -38.95 -42.03
CA GLY A 510 -15.17 -39.57 -41.68
C GLY A 510 -13.98 -38.75 -42.20
N ASP A 511 -13.24 -39.33 -43.14
CA ASP A 511 -12.06 -38.76 -43.80
C ASP A 511 -12.30 -38.23 -45.22
N THR A 512 -13.56 -38.04 -45.61
CA THR A 512 -13.96 -37.66 -46.97
C THR A 512 -14.94 -36.49 -47.00
N LEU A 513 -15.05 -35.82 -48.15
CA LEU A 513 -16.10 -34.84 -48.43
C LEU A 513 -17.09 -35.42 -49.44
N ASN A 514 -18.39 -35.29 -49.17
CA ASN A 514 -19.46 -35.78 -50.05
C ASN A 514 -20.24 -34.59 -50.59
N ARG A 515 -20.29 -34.47 -51.91
CA ARG A 515 -21.13 -33.47 -52.60
C ARG A 515 -22.48 -34.09 -52.93
N PHE A 516 -23.57 -33.50 -52.46
CA PHE A 516 -24.92 -33.98 -52.68
C PHE A 516 -25.53 -33.40 -53.97
N HIS A 517 -26.08 -34.28 -54.81
CA HIS A 517 -26.79 -33.91 -56.03
C HIS A 517 -28.29 -34.01 -55.81
N ALA A 518 -28.94 -32.87 -55.59
CA ALA A 518 -30.36 -32.82 -55.20
C ALA A 518 -31.31 -33.47 -56.22
N ALA A 519 -31.01 -33.38 -57.53
CA ALA A 519 -31.86 -33.94 -58.58
C ALA A 519 -31.88 -35.49 -58.60
N THR A 520 -30.77 -36.12 -58.25
CA THR A 520 -30.63 -37.59 -58.25
C THR A 520 -30.62 -38.19 -56.85
N GLU A 521 -30.53 -37.35 -55.81
CA GLU A 521 -30.31 -37.73 -54.41
C GLU A 521 -29.09 -38.66 -54.21
N ARG A 522 -28.01 -38.40 -54.97
CA ARG A 522 -26.75 -39.19 -54.93
C ARG A 522 -25.57 -38.33 -54.48
N PHE A 523 -24.48 -38.98 -54.09
CA PHE A 523 -23.26 -38.32 -53.61
C PHE A 523 -22.07 -38.51 -54.55
N THR A 524 -21.22 -37.50 -54.64
CA THR A 524 -19.86 -37.62 -55.17
C THR A 524 -18.86 -37.50 -54.02
N THR A 525 -18.04 -38.52 -53.83
CA THR A 525 -17.06 -38.60 -52.73
C THR A 525 -15.69 -38.10 -53.15
N TYR A 526 -15.11 -37.23 -52.34
CA TYR A 526 -13.76 -36.71 -52.48
C TYR A 526 -12.92 -37.16 -51.28
N LYS A 527 -11.95 -38.05 -51.53
CA LYS A 527 -10.88 -38.37 -50.57
C LYS A 527 -9.66 -37.53 -50.90
N LEU A 528 -9.48 -36.44 -50.16
CA LEU A 528 -8.46 -35.43 -50.44
C LEU A 528 -7.04 -35.91 -50.15
N ASP A 529 -6.89 -36.88 -49.25
CA ASP A 529 -5.61 -37.47 -48.88
C ASP A 529 -5.73 -39.00 -48.85
N PRO A 530 -5.30 -39.69 -49.92
CA PRO A 530 -5.37 -41.15 -49.96
C PRO A 530 -4.52 -41.84 -48.90
N GLN A 531 -3.50 -41.16 -48.35
CA GLN A 531 -2.51 -41.76 -47.45
C GLN A 531 -2.80 -41.52 -45.97
N ARG A 532 -3.68 -40.57 -45.63
CA ARG A 532 -4.01 -40.23 -44.24
C ARG A 532 -5.51 -40.19 -44.04
N ASN A 533 -5.99 -40.87 -43.01
CA ASN A 533 -7.37 -40.75 -42.55
C ASN A 533 -7.45 -39.55 -41.60
N LEU A 534 -8.20 -38.52 -41.98
CA LEU A 534 -8.25 -37.23 -41.28
C LEU A 534 -9.69 -36.83 -41.05
N PHE A 535 -10.08 -36.51 -39.81
CA PHE A 535 -11.44 -36.05 -39.56
C PHE A 535 -11.53 -34.54 -39.78
N TYR A 536 -12.45 -34.13 -40.65
CA TYR A 536 -12.72 -32.71 -40.89
C TYR A 536 -13.68 -32.19 -39.82
N GLN A 537 -13.19 -31.28 -38.97
CA GLN A 537 -13.97 -30.68 -37.87
C GLN A 537 -14.82 -29.50 -38.35
N GLU A 538 -14.32 -28.77 -39.36
CA GLU A 538 -14.96 -27.57 -39.88
C GLU A 538 -14.84 -27.52 -41.41
N LEU A 539 -15.86 -26.96 -42.05
CA LEU A 539 -15.94 -26.81 -43.51
C LEU A 539 -16.55 -25.44 -43.82
N VAL A 540 -15.76 -24.54 -44.40
CA VAL A 540 -16.17 -23.18 -44.77
C VAL A 540 -15.73 -22.85 -46.19
N GLU A 541 -16.54 -22.08 -46.90
CA GLU A 541 -16.22 -21.58 -48.24
C GLU A 541 -15.79 -20.11 -48.16
N ASP A 542 -14.74 -19.74 -48.87
CA ASP A 542 -14.36 -18.33 -49.04
C ASP A 542 -15.14 -17.66 -50.19
N ARG A 543 -14.94 -16.35 -50.37
CA ARG A 543 -15.62 -15.57 -51.42
C ARG A 543 -15.24 -15.98 -52.85
N GLU A 544 -14.15 -16.74 -53.02
CA GLU A 544 -13.67 -17.22 -54.32
C GLU A 544 -14.18 -18.64 -54.62
N GLY A 545 -14.96 -19.24 -53.72
CA GLY A 545 -15.47 -20.61 -53.86
C GLY A 545 -14.47 -21.70 -53.44
N THR A 546 -13.35 -21.33 -52.80
CA THR A 546 -12.40 -22.30 -52.27
C THR A 546 -12.88 -22.82 -50.92
N LEU A 547 -12.76 -24.13 -50.71
CA LEU A 547 -13.11 -24.78 -49.45
C LEU A 547 -11.93 -24.76 -48.47
N TRP A 548 -12.19 -24.35 -47.24
CA TRP A 548 -11.25 -24.35 -46.13
C TRP A 548 -11.71 -25.35 -45.08
N LEU A 549 -10.80 -26.25 -44.71
CA LEU A 549 -11.09 -27.44 -43.92
C LEU A 549 -10.24 -27.43 -42.66
N GLY A 550 -10.89 -27.38 -41.51
CA GLY A 550 -10.25 -27.66 -40.22
C GLY A 550 -10.12 -29.16 -40.03
N THR A 551 -8.96 -29.65 -39.62
CA THR A 551 -8.74 -31.08 -39.35
C THR A 551 -8.46 -31.35 -37.88
N ASP A 552 -8.66 -32.58 -37.44
CA ASP A 552 -8.40 -33.02 -36.08
C ASP A 552 -6.90 -33.15 -35.74
N SER A 553 -6.02 -33.28 -36.74
CA SER A 553 -4.62 -33.66 -36.53
C SER A 553 -3.62 -33.16 -37.60
N SER A 554 -4.08 -32.54 -38.69
CA SER A 554 -3.26 -32.20 -39.87
C SER A 554 -3.27 -30.71 -40.23
N GLY A 555 -3.72 -29.86 -39.30
CA GLY A 555 -3.82 -28.42 -39.46
C GLY A 555 -4.99 -27.98 -40.36
N LEU A 556 -4.79 -26.86 -41.05
CA LEU A 556 -5.76 -26.26 -41.95
C LEU A 556 -5.48 -26.70 -43.38
N ARG A 557 -6.52 -27.08 -44.14
CA ARG A 557 -6.40 -27.42 -45.56
C ARG A 557 -7.22 -26.48 -46.42
N ARG A 558 -6.64 -26.02 -47.52
CA ARG A 558 -7.29 -25.24 -48.57
C ARG A 558 -7.48 -26.15 -49.78
N PHE A 559 -8.71 -26.36 -50.20
CA PHE A 559 -9.09 -27.24 -51.30
C PHE A 559 -9.92 -26.48 -52.33
N ASP A 560 -9.44 -26.47 -53.57
CA ASP A 560 -10.19 -25.94 -54.70
C ASP A 560 -10.91 -27.09 -55.43
N PRO A 561 -12.25 -27.14 -55.39
CA PRO A 561 -13.00 -28.23 -56.02
C PRO A 561 -12.96 -28.22 -57.56
N ALA A 562 -12.65 -27.08 -58.19
CA ALA A 562 -12.58 -26.96 -59.64
C ALA A 562 -11.24 -27.50 -60.18
N THR A 563 -10.14 -27.21 -59.50
CA THR A 563 -8.78 -27.64 -59.91
C THR A 563 -8.30 -28.90 -59.19
N SER A 564 -9.00 -29.32 -58.13
CA SER A 564 -8.55 -30.37 -57.19
C SER A 564 -7.21 -30.07 -56.51
N GLN A 565 -6.79 -28.79 -56.47
CA GLN A 565 -5.56 -28.39 -55.79
C GLN A 565 -5.76 -28.35 -54.27
N LEU A 566 -4.81 -28.93 -53.53
CA LEU A 566 -4.79 -28.98 -52.07
C LEU A 566 -3.54 -28.28 -51.53
N THR A 567 -3.73 -27.33 -50.61
CA THR A 567 -2.64 -26.70 -49.83
C THR A 567 -2.84 -26.99 -48.34
N VAL A 568 -1.76 -27.31 -47.62
CA VAL A 568 -1.81 -27.69 -46.21
C VAL A 568 -0.98 -26.71 -45.38
N TYR A 569 -1.57 -26.20 -44.31
CA TYR A 569 -0.90 -25.38 -43.30
C TYR A 569 -0.86 -26.17 -41.99
N GLN A 570 0.34 -26.32 -41.41
CA GLN A 570 0.57 -27.12 -40.20
C GLN A 570 1.35 -26.33 -39.16
N HIS A 571 1.20 -26.72 -37.90
CA HIS A 571 2.02 -26.27 -36.79
C HIS A 571 3.44 -26.83 -36.90
N ASP A 572 4.43 -25.94 -36.79
CA ASP A 572 5.84 -26.29 -36.67
C ASP A 572 6.45 -25.51 -35.48
N MET A 573 6.85 -26.25 -34.43
CA MET A 573 7.43 -25.64 -33.22
C MET A 573 8.71 -24.85 -33.51
N ASN A 574 9.43 -25.14 -34.59
CA ASN A 574 10.70 -24.51 -34.93
C ASN A 574 10.54 -23.32 -35.88
N ARG A 575 9.34 -23.07 -36.40
CA ARG A 575 9.08 -21.98 -37.35
C ARG A 575 7.99 -21.06 -36.81
N PRO A 576 8.36 -19.87 -36.27
CA PRO A 576 7.36 -18.91 -35.84
C PRO A 576 6.51 -18.47 -37.05
N GLY A 577 5.23 -18.19 -36.81
CA GLY A 577 4.30 -17.80 -37.86
C GLY A 577 3.56 -18.96 -38.53
N THR A 578 3.68 -20.20 -38.04
CA THR A 578 2.77 -21.30 -38.36
C THR A 578 1.56 -21.34 -37.41
N LEU A 579 0.59 -22.22 -37.69
CA LEU A 579 -0.52 -22.52 -36.76
C LEU A 579 0.00 -22.82 -35.36
N SER A 580 -0.78 -22.53 -34.31
CA SER A 580 -0.44 -22.88 -32.93
C SER A 580 -0.71 -24.33 -32.54
N ASP A 581 -1.59 -25.01 -33.28
CA ASP A 581 -1.91 -26.44 -33.11
C ASP A 581 -2.39 -27.03 -34.45
N ASN A 582 -2.22 -28.34 -34.63
CA ASN A 582 -2.70 -29.05 -35.82
C ASN A 582 -4.16 -29.50 -35.72
N ARG A 583 -4.75 -29.44 -34.53
CA ARG A 583 -6.20 -29.62 -34.34
C ARG A 583 -6.90 -28.28 -34.49
N VAL A 584 -7.52 -28.09 -35.65
CA VAL A 584 -8.29 -26.89 -36.02
C VAL A 584 -9.76 -27.20 -35.83
N ASN A 585 -10.36 -26.61 -34.79
CA ASN A 585 -11.75 -26.86 -34.39
C ASN A 585 -12.74 -25.98 -35.16
N SER A 586 -12.35 -24.75 -35.50
CA SER A 586 -13.20 -23.81 -36.25
C SER A 586 -12.38 -22.90 -37.16
N VAL A 587 -13.03 -22.45 -38.23
CA VAL A 587 -12.52 -21.50 -39.22
C VAL A 587 -13.62 -20.47 -39.43
N TYR A 588 -13.28 -19.19 -39.32
CA TYR A 588 -14.24 -18.10 -39.42
C TYR A 588 -13.64 -16.96 -40.25
N PHE A 589 -14.44 -16.35 -41.12
CA PHE A 589 -14.07 -15.14 -41.84
C PHE A 589 -14.83 -13.97 -41.24
N ASP A 590 -14.10 -12.98 -40.74
CA ASP A 590 -14.73 -11.74 -40.27
C ASP A 590 -15.23 -10.87 -41.45
N ALA A 591 -15.99 -9.83 -41.14
CA ALA A 591 -16.57 -8.92 -42.12
C ALA A 591 -15.49 -8.24 -42.99
N SER A 592 -14.28 -8.05 -42.44
CA SER A 592 -13.12 -7.50 -43.16
C SER A 592 -12.48 -8.49 -44.14
N GLY A 593 -12.86 -9.76 -44.08
CA GLY A 593 -12.30 -10.86 -44.87
C GLY A 593 -11.05 -11.49 -44.26
N THR A 594 -10.71 -11.16 -43.00
CA THR A 594 -9.63 -11.81 -42.27
C THR A 594 -10.11 -13.17 -41.77
N MET A 595 -9.26 -14.19 -41.92
CA MET A 595 -9.56 -15.52 -41.42
C MET A 595 -9.02 -15.70 -40.00
N TRP A 596 -9.89 -16.21 -39.14
CA TRP A 596 -9.65 -16.55 -37.75
C TRP A 596 -9.87 -18.04 -37.56
N LEU A 597 -8.99 -18.70 -36.79
CA LEU A 597 -9.05 -20.13 -36.56
C LEU A 597 -9.03 -20.43 -35.07
N GLY A 598 -10.04 -21.14 -34.60
CA GLY A 598 -10.04 -21.76 -33.29
C GLY A 598 -9.29 -23.08 -33.35
N THR A 599 -8.26 -23.24 -32.53
CA THR A 599 -7.47 -24.48 -32.45
C THR A 599 -7.53 -25.08 -31.05
N GLN A 600 -6.97 -26.28 -30.87
CA GLN A 600 -6.82 -26.88 -29.54
C GLN A 600 -5.89 -26.08 -28.62
N ASN A 601 -5.04 -25.20 -29.20
CA ASN A 601 -4.09 -24.41 -28.44
C ASN A 601 -4.03 -22.94 -28.91
N GLY A 602 -5.19 -22.27 -28.93
CA GLY A 602 -5.32 -20.83 -29.10
C GLY A 602 -6.14 -20.40 -30.31
N LEU A 603 -6.37 -19.09 -30.39
CA LEU A 603 -6.98 -18.40 -31.53
C LEU A 603 -5.87 -17.97 -32.50
N ASN A 604 -5.99 -18.29 -33.78
CA ASN A 604 -5.00 -17.91 -34.80
C ASN A 604 -5.60 -16.93 -35.80
N LYS A 605 -4.91 -15.82 -36.05
CA LYS A 605 -5.19 -14.89 -37.15
C LYS A 605 -4.35 -15.26 -38.36
N PHE A 606 -4.96 -15.49 -39.51
CA PHE A 606 -4.24 -15.81 -40.75
C PHE A 606 -4.00 -14.56 -41.61
N ASP A 607 -2.73 -14.28 -41.91
CA ASP A 607 -2.31 -13.29 -42.90
C ASP A 607 -2.22 -13.96 -44.28
N ARG A 608 -3.27 -13.79 -45.08
CA ARG A 608 -3.36 -14.41 -46.42
C ARG A 608 -2.23 -13.95 -47.37
N LYS A 609 -1.69 -12.74 -47.21
CA LYS A 609 -0.63 -12.23 -48.10
C LYS A 609 0.72 -12.88 -47.80
N LYS A 610 0.98 -13.15 -46.51
CA LYS A 610 2.25 -13.75 -46.06
C LYS A 610 2.18 -15.26 -45.90
N GLY A 611 0.98 -15.84 -45.83
CA GLY A 611 0.77 -17.25 -45.48
C GLY A 611 1.14 -17.58 -44.04
N THR A 612 1.13 -16.60 -43.14
CA THR A 612 1.58 -16.74 -41.74
C THR A 612 0.43 -16.56 -40.75
N PHE A 613 0.58 -17.14 -39.56
CA PHE A 613 -0.40 -17.08 -38.47
C PHE A 613 0.14 -16.29 -37.28
N THR A 614 -0.75 -15.55 -36.61
CA THR A 614 -0.49 -14.96 -35.30
C THR A 614 -1.39 -15.62 -34.27
N ALA A 615 -0.81 -16.29 -33.27
CA ALA A 615 -1.53 -17.03 -32.25
C ALA A 615 -1.76 -16.19 -30.98
N TYR A 616 -2.95 -16.33 -30.40
CA TYR A 616 -3.34 -15.76 -29.12
C TYR A 616 -3.76 -16.90 -28.17
N THR A 617 -3.20 -16.89 -26.96
CA THR A 617 -3.31 -17.97 -25.97
C THR A 617 -3.70 -17.41 -24.60
N ARG A 618 -3.72 -18.27 -23.58
CA ARG A 618 -3.87 -17.85 -22.16
C ARG A 618 -2.87 -16.78 -21.72
N ARG A 619 -1.67 -16.77 -22.31
CA ARG A 619 -0.66 -15.74 -22.00
C ARG A 619 -1.09 -14.34 -22.47
N ASP A 620 -1.98 -14.29 -23.46
CA ASP A 620 -2.47 -13.05 -24.08
C ASP A 620 -3.83 -12.63 -23.50
N GLY A 621 -4.42 -13.42 -22.59
CA GLY A 621 -5.68 -13.12 -21.90
C GLY A 621 -6.87 -14.01 -22.23
N LEU A 622 -6.71 -15.00 -23.13
CA LEU A 622 -7.75 -15.98 -23.44
C LEU A 622 -8.04 -16.86 -22.20
N PRO A 623 -9.30 -17.17 -21.83
CA PRO A 623 -9.58 -17.92 -20.59
C PRO A 623 -9.26 -19.42 -20.70
N GLY A 624 -9.34 -19.99 -21.91
CA GLY A 624 -9.05 -21.39 -22.21
C GLY A 624 -8.40 -21.54 -23.60
N ASN A 625 -7.37 -22.37 -23.72
CA ASN A 625 -6.61 -22.51 -24.96
C ASN A 625 -7.36 -23.32 -26.03
N ALA A 626 -8.24 -24.24 -25.66
CA ALA A 626 -9.04 -24.95 -26.65
C ALA A 626 -10.19 -24.04 -27.07
N VAL A 627 -10.14 -23.55 -28.30
CA VAL A 627 -11.17 -22.68 -28.88
C VAL A 627 -12.08 -23.55 -29.74
N GLY A 628 -13.36 -23.63 -29.38
CA GLY A 628 -14.35 -24.48 -30.05
C GLY A 628 -14.92 -23.80 -31.30
N CYS A 629 -15.58 -22.66 -31.12
CA CYS A 629 -16.14 -21.86 -32.21
C CYS A 629 -15.78 -20.38 -32.06
N VAL A 630 -15.74 -19.66 -33.19
CA VAL A 630 -15.58 -18.21 -33.28
C VAL A 630 -16.75 -17.60 -34.06
N LEU A 631 -17.29 -16.48 -33.55
CA LEU A 631 -18.32 -15.63 -34.17
C LEU A 631 -17.87 -14.16 -34.10
N GLU A 632 -18.47 -13.28 -34.90
CA GLU A 632 -18.22 -11.82 -34.87
C GLU A 632 -19.52 -11.07 -34.54
N ASP A 633 -19.45 -10.11 -33.61
CA ASP A 633 -20.56 -9.21 -33.30
C ASP A 633 -20.64 -8.03 -34.28
N ASP A 634 -21.66 -7.19 -34.15
CA ASP A 634 -21.87 -6.07 -35.07
C ASP A 634 -20.86 -4.92 -34.86
N HIS A 635 -20.08 -4.97 -33.78
CA HIS A 635 -19.00 -4.04 -33.48
C HIS A 635 -17.63 -4.51 -34.04
N GLY A 636 -17.58 -5.72 -34.60
CA GLY A 636 -16.35 -6.34 -35.12
C GLY A 636 -15.49 -7.01 -34.04
N ASP A 637 -16.03 -7.22 -32.84
CA ASP A 637 -15.37 -8.04 -31.83
C ASP A 637 -15.67 -9.52 -32.07
N LEU A 638 -14.67 -10.35 -31.79
CA LEU A 638 -14.79 -11.79 -31.94
C LEU A 638 -15.22 -12.42 -30.63
N TRP A 639 -16.23 -13.26 -30.69
CA TRP A 639 -16.73 -14.06 -29.58
C TRP A 639 -16.36 -15.52 -29.80
N MET A 640 -15.87 -16.19 -28.77
CA MET A 640 -15.47 -17.58 -28.91
C MET A 640 -15.78 -18.43 -27.68
N SER A 641 -16.20 -19.67 -27.95
CA SER A 641 -16.32 -20.68 -26.90
C SER A 641 -14.96 -21.30 -26.62
N THR A 642 -14.68 -21.52 -25.33
CA THR A 642 -13.43 -22.13 -24.88
C THR A 642 -13.70 -23.30 -23.93
N ASN A 643 -12.64 -24.02 -23.55
CA ASN A 643 -12.73 -25.04 -22.51
C ASN A 643 -12.78 -24.46 -21.08
N ASN A 644 -12.86 -23.13 -20.96
CA ASN A 644 -12.98 -22.42 -19.69
C ASN A 644 -13.81 -21.13 -19.82
N GLY A 645 -14.99 -21.22 -20.44
CA GLY A 645 -15.96 -20.15 -20.58
C GLY A 645 -16.01 -19.56 -21.99
N VAL A 646 -16.57 -18.35 -22.10
CA VAL A 646 -16.67 -17.58 -23.35
C VAL A 646 -15.69 -16.41 -23.30
N ALA A 647 -15.03 -16.11 -24.42
CA ALA A 647 -14.15 -14.96 -24.54
C ALA A 647 -14.64 -14.00 -25.63
N ARG A 648 -14.60 -12.70 -25.33
CA ARG A 648 -14.71 -11.61 -26.31
C ARG A 648 -13.33 -11.05 -26.57
N PHE A 649 -12.94 -10.95 -27.83
CA PHE A 649 -11.64 -10.44 -28.27
C PHE A 649 -11.85 -9.24 -29.18
N ASN A 650 -11.25 -8.11 -28.82
CA ASN A 650 -11.23 -6.94 -29.68
C ASN A 650 -9.97 -6.97 -30.57
N PRO A 651 -10.11 -7.13 -31.90
CA PRO A 651 -8.94 -7.26 -32.79
C PRO A 651 -8.09 -5.98 -32.91
N GLN A 652 -8.66 -4.81 -32.62
CA GLN A 652 -7.98 -3.51 -32.72
C GLN A 652 -7.07 -3.25 -31.51
N SER A 653 -7.60 -3.40 -30.28
CA SER A 653 -6.86 -3.24 -29.02
C SER A 653 -6.08 -4.50 -28.62
N ARG A 654 -6.41 -5.66 -29.20
CA ARG A 654 -5.85 -6.99 -28.87
C ARG A 654 -6.08 -7.40 -27.42
N THR A 655 -7.25 -7.07 -26.88
CA THR A 655 -7.62 -7.37 -25.50
C THR A 655 -8.73 -8.41 -25.43
N PHE A 656 -8.60 -9.35 -24.49
CA PHE A 656 -9.65 -10.32 -24.17
C PHE A 656 -10.48 -9.87 -22.96
N LYS A 657 -11.78 -10.16 -23.02
CA LYS A 657 -12.70 -10.20 -21.88
C LYS A 657 -13.21 -11.63 -21.76
N SER A 658 -13.33 -12.12 -20.54
CA SER A 658 -13.69 -13.51 -20.25
C SER A 658 -14.93 -13.57 -19.38
N TYR A 659 -15.78 -14.54 -19.67
CA TYR A 659 -17.02 -14.81 -18.95
C TYR A 659 -17.07 -16.27 -18.52
N SER A 660 -17.58 -16.53 -17.32
CA SER A 660 -17.60 -17.85 -16.68
C SER A 660 -18.99 -18.19 -16.12
N THR A 661 -19.09 -19.29 -15.36
CA THR A 661 -20.38 -19.75 -14.81
C THR A 661 -21.12 -18.76 -13.91
N PRO A 662 -20.45 -17.90 -13.11
CA PRO A 662 -21.13 -16.85 -12.34
C PRO A 662 -21.82 -15.81 -13.22
N ASP A 663 -21.40 -15.64 -14.48
CA ASP A 663 -22.02 -14.72 -15.43
C ASP A 663 -23.25 -15.32 -16.12
N GLY A 664 -23.60 -16.59 -15.84
CA GLY A 664 -24.78 -17.27 -16.38
C GLY A 664 -24.48 -18.39 -17.37
N LEU A 665 -23.20 -18.67 -17.67
CA LEU A 665 -22.82 -19.81 -18.51
C LEU A 665 -23.26 -21.14 -17.87
N PRO A 666 -23.61 -22.17 -18.67
CA PRO A 666 -24.12 -23.44 -18.16
C PRO A 666 -23.02 -24.33 -17.55
N GLY A 667 -21.75 -24.05 -17.86
CA GLY A 667 -20.56 -24.66 -17.27
C GLY A 667 -19.29 -24.11 -17.92
N PRO A 668 -18.11 -24.59 -17.51
CA PRO A 668 -16.83 -24.06 -17.97
C PRO A 668 -16.45 -24.51 -19.38
N ASP A 669 -16.85 -25.70 -19.84
CA ASP A 669 -16.43 -26.20 -21.15
C ASP A 669 -17.54 -26.09 -22.19
N LEU A 670 -17.33 -25.23 -23.18
CA LEU A 670 -18.23 -24.97 -24.31
C LEU A 670 -17.58 -25.31 -25.66
N THR A 671 -16.56 -26.18 -25.69
CA THR A 671 -15.83 -26.54 -26.92
C THR A 671 -16.56 -27.58 -27.76
N GLY A 672 -17.00 -28.69 -27.16
CA GLY A 672 -17.86 -29.71 -27.77
C GLY A 672 -17.54 -30.05 -29.23
N TRP A 673 -18.57 -30.08 -30.09
CA TRP A 673 -18.46 -30.20 -31.55
C TRP A 673 -18.45 -28.83 -32.27
N GLY A 674 -18.03 -27.75 -31.59
CA GLY A 674 -18.06 -26.40 -32.17
C GLY A 674 -19.48 -25.92 -32.47
N ALA A 675 -20.41 -26.16 -31.54
CA ALA A 675 -21.80 -25.79 -31.67
C ALA A 675 -21.97 -24.29 -31.39
N CYS A 676 -22.24 -23.52 -32.43
CA CYS A 676 -22.43 -22.08 -32.31
C CYS A 676 -23.23 -21.54 -33.48
N PHE A 677 -23.88 -20.41 -33.25
CA PHE A 677 -24.66 -19.74 -34.27
C PHE A 677 -24.87 -18.27 -33.89
N LYS A 678 -24.92 -17.37 -34.88
CA LYS A 678 -25.36 -15.99 -34.71
C LYS A 678 -26.68 -15.82 -35.46
N SER A 679 -27.73 -15.42 -34.77
CA SER A 679 -29.03 -15.16 -35.36
C SER A 679 -29.00 -13.94 -36.29
N PRO A 680 -29.96 -13.81 -37.22
CA PRO A 680 -30.19 -12.57 -37.94
C PRO A 680 -30.50 -11.37 -37.03
N SER A 681 -31.00 -11.60 -35.81
CA SER A 681 -31.26 -10.55 -34.81
C SER A 681 -30.02 -10.11 -34.03
N GLY A 682 -28.86 -10.75 -34.24
CA GLY A 682 -27.62 -10.45 -33.53
C GLY A 682 -27.42 -11.25 -32.23
N GLU A 683 -28.37 -12.10 -31.85
CA GLU A 683 -28.24 -13.04 -30.73
C GLU A 683 -27.17 -14.10 -31.06
N MET A 684 -26.34 -14.43 -30.08
CA MET A 684 -25.32 -15.46 -30.22
C MET A 684 -25.62 -16.67 -29.35
N PHE A 685 -25.26 -17.83 -29.89
CA PHE A 685 -25.40 -19.12 -29.25
C PHE A 685 -24.06 -19.82 -29.19
N PHE A 686 -23.74 -20.37 -28.02
CA PHE A 686 -22.61 -21.29 -27.83
C PHE A 686 -23.08 -22.54 -27.10
N GLY A 687 -22.69 -23.71 -27.61
CA GLY A 687 -22.99 -25.02 -27.05
C GLY A 687 -21.77 -25.91 -26.98
N GLY A 688 -21.76 -26.83 -26.03
CA GLY A 688 -20.73 -27.84 -25.90
C GLY A 688 -20.98 -28.80 -24.74
N PHE A 689 -19.89 -29.30 -24.13
CA PHE A 689 -19.92 -30.29 -23.03
C PHE A 689 -20.75 -29.86 -21.82
N SER A 690 -20.82 -28.57 -21.53
CA SER A 690 -21.59 -28.07 -20.40
C SER A 690 -23.05 -27.73 -20.73
N GLY A 691 -23.49 -27.94 -21.98
CA GLY A 691 -24.76 -27.46 -22.49
C GLY A 691 -24.62 -26.19 -23.33
N ALA A 692 -25.70 -25.42 -23.44
CA ALA A 692 -25.74 -24.26 -24.33
C ALA A 692 -26.21 -22.98 -23.64
N THR A 693 -25.75 -21.86 -24.18
CA THR A 693 -26.10 -20.52 -23.76
C THR A 693 -26.52 -19.66 -24.94
N ALA A 694 -27.38 -18.68 -24.65
CA ALA A 694 -27.82 -17.64 -25.56
C ALA A 694 -27.61 -16.27 -24.89
N PHE A 695 -27.17 -15.28 -25.67
CA PHE A 695 -26.93 -13.92 -25.19
C PHE A 695 -26.87 -12.94 -26.36
N PHE A 696 -27.12 -11.66 -26.08
CA PHE A 696 -26.80 -10.58 -27.00
C PHE A 696 -25.43 -10.00 -26.61
N PRO A 697 -24.49 -9.80 -27.56
CA PRO A 697 -23.18 -9.21 -27.28
C PRO A 697 -23.25 -7.83 -26.62
N ASP A 698 -24.30 -7.07 -26.93
CA ASP A 698 -24.54 -5.75 -26.37
C ASP A 698 -25.10 -5.85 -24.95
N GLY A 699 -24.48 -5.15 -24.01
CA GLY A 699 -24.94 -5.08 -22.62
C GLY A 699 -24.47 -6.21 -21.70
N VAL A 700 -23.57 -7.09 -22.15
CA VAL A 700 -22.97 -8.16 -21.32
C VAL A 700 -22.08 -7.59 -20.20
N ASP A 701 -21.42 -6.45 -20.45
CA ASP A 701 -20.43 -5.89 -19.53
C ASP A 701 -21.08 -5.08 -18.40
N THR A 702 -20.87 -5.53 -17.17
CA THR A 702 -21.16 -4.75 -15.95
C THR A 702 -19.94 -3.90 -15.59
N LEU A 703 -20.12 -2.58 -15.55
CA LEU A 703 -19.06 -1.63 -15.19
C LEU A 703 -19.08 -1.41 -13.67
N TYR A 704 -18.19 -2.08 -12.96
CA TYR A 704 -17.90 -1.83 -11.55
C TYR A 704 -16.40 -1.72 -11.34
N THR A 705 -15.97 -0.70 -10.60
CA THR A 705 -14.55 -0.51 -10.26
C THR A 705 -14.36 -0.82 -8.78
N PRO A 706 -13.86 -2.01 -8.42
CA PRO A 706 -13.73 -2.41 -7.03
C PRO A 706 -12.63 -1.63 -6.31
N PRO A 707 -12.82 -1.29 -5.02
CA PRO A 707 -11.72 -0.85 -4.19
C PRO A 707 -10.72 -2.01 -4.03
N ILE A 708 -9.43 -1.68 -4.06
CA ILE A 708 -8.36 -2.64 -3.79
C ILE A 708 -7.81 -2.40 -2.39
N VAL A 709 -7.57 -3.49 -1.66
CA VAL A 709 -7.06 -3.47 -0.29
C VAL A 709 -5.93 -4.48 -0.15
N LEU A 710 -5.00 -4.23 0.76
CA LEU A 710 -4.07 -5.25 1.26
C LEU A 710 -4.78 -6.04 2.34
N THR A 711 -4.77 -7.36 2.27
CA THR A 711 -5.52 -8.22 3.20
C THR A 711 -4.62 -9.01 4.13
N ASN A 712 -3.36 -9.24 3.72
CA ASN A 712 -2.38 -9.93 4.55
C ASN A 712 -0.96 -9.39 4.31
N PHE A 713 -0.15 -9.43 5.36
CA PHE A 713 1.28 -9.13 5.34
C PHE A 713 2.03 -10.27 6.02
N GLN A 714 3.05 -10.79 5.35
CA GLN A 714 3.87 -11.88 5.88
C GLN A 714 5.35 -11.48 5.87
N LEU A 715 6.07 -11.87 6.93
CA LEU A 715 7.53 -11.82 7.00
C LEU A 715 8.09 -13.23 6.92
N SER A 716 8.99 -13.46 5.96
CA SER A 716 9.56 -14.79 5.70
C SER A 716 8.51 -15.90 5.55
N GLY A 717 7.35 -15.57 4.96
CA GLY A 717 6.23 -16.49 4.74
C GLY A 717 5.23 -16.62 5.90
N ASN A 718 5.52 -16.06 7.08
CA ASN A 718 4.65 -16.14 8.24
C ASN A 718 3.80 -14.87 8.41
N PRO A 719 2.48 -14.97 8.62
CA PRO A 719 1.65 -13.84 9.03
C PRO A 719 2.16 -13.22 10.34
N ILE A 720 1.99 -11.91 10.49
CA ILE A 720 2.49 -11.14 11.63
C ILE A 720 1.30 -10.53 12.40
N GLU A 721 1.36 -10.57 13.72
CA GLU A 721 0.37 -9.95 14.60
C GLU A 721 0.47 -8.42 14.63
N ILE A 722 -0.62 -7.76 15.01
CA ILE A 722 -0.71 -6.29 15.09
C ILE A 722 -0.29 -5.83 16.49
N GLY A 723 0.56 -4.80 16.57
CA GLY A 723 0.97 -4.16 17.82
C GLY A 723 2.18 -4.78 18.52
N GLY A 724 2.45 -4.36 19.76
CA GLY A 724 3.63 -4.80 20.51
C GLY A 724 4.95 -4.45 19.81
N HIS A 725 5.86 -5.42 19.72
CA HIS A 725 7.15 -5.29 19.01
C HIS A 725 7.06 -5.59 17.49
N SER A 726 5.84 -5.82 16.98
CA SER A 726 5.61 -6.04 15.55
C SER A 726 5.91 -4.77 14.74
N PRO A 727 6.45 -4.87 13.51
CA PRO A 727 6.52 -3.73 12.60
C PRO A 727 5.11 -3.28 12.14
N LEU A 728 4.10 -4.14 12.29
CA LEU A 728 2.73 -3.86 11.89
C LEU A 728 1.94 -3.33 13.10
N GLN A 729 1.82 -2.01 13.22
CA GLN A 729 1.09 -1.36 14.33
C GLN A 729 -0.41 -1.18 14.05
N LYS A 730 -0.81 -1.27 12.78
CA LYS A 730 -2.20 -1.27 12.32
C LYS A 730 -2.39 -2.40 11.32
N SER A 731 -3.60 -2.91 11.18
CA SER A 731 -3.98 -3.84 10.12
C SER A 731 -3.48 -3.34 8.78
N ILE A 732 -2.94 -4.26 7.97
CA ILE A 732 -2.30 -3.90 6.70
C ILE A 732 -3.27 -3.19 5.74
N SER A 733 -4.58 -3.46 5.85
CA SER A 733 -5.62 -2.76 5.10
C SER A 733 -5.72 -1.25 5.42
N TYR A 734 -5.22 -0.81 6.57
CA TYR A 734 -5.26 0.57 7.06
C TYR A 734 -3.87 1.21 7.22
N ALA A 735 -2.80 0.47 6.91
CA ALA A 735 -1.43 0.96 7.04
C ALA A 735 -1.04 1.87 5.86
N SER A 736 -0.48 3.05 6.17
CA SER A 736 0.09 3.98 5.18
C SER A 736 1.61 3.81 5.00
N ASP A 737 2.24 3.28 6.03
CA ASP A 737 3.68 3.15 6.16
C ASP A 737 4.05 1.88 6.94
N LEU A 738 5.22 1.34 6.61
CA LEU A 738 5.76 0.13 7.20
C LEU A 738 7.29 0.28 7.32
N ILE A 739 7.78 0.21 8.55
CA ILE A 739 9.21 0.30 8.85
C ILE A 739 9.72 -1.10 9.17
N LEU A 740 10.70 -1.56 8.40
CA LEU A 740 11.27 -2.90 8.53
C LEU A 740 12.75 -2.83 8.92
N SER A 741 13.17 -3.73 9.78
CA SER A 741 14.59 -3.91 10.07
C SER A 741 15.29 -4.65 8.92
N ARG A 742 16.62 -4.60 8.89
CA ARG A 742 17.44 -5.30 7.88
C ARG A 742 17.25 -6.83 7.86
N GLN A 743 16.82 -7.43 8.97
CA GLN A 743 16.53 -8.87 9.05
C GLN A 743 15.15 -9.23 8.49
N GLN A 744 14.25 -8.24 8.38
CA GLN A 744 12.88 -8.38 7.89
C GLN A 744 12.78 -7.95 6.41
N ASN A 745 13.76 -8.32 5.59
CA ASN A 745 13.87 -7.92 4.19
C ASN A 745 13.31 -8.95 3.19
N ILE A 746 12.64 -9.98 3.71
CA ILE A 746 11.84 -10.94 2.95
C ILE A 746 10.40 -10.78 3.42
N PHE A 747 9.55 -10.27 2.54
CA PHE A 747 8.16 -10.02 2.88
C PHE A 747 7.24 -10.22 1.68
N SER A 748 5.97 -10.44 1.97
CA SER A 748 4.94 -10.56 0.94
C SER A 748 3.65 -9.85 1.35
N PHE A 749 2.94 -9.35 0.33
CA PHE A 749 1.64 -8.73 0.47
C PHE A 749 0.60 -9.55 -0.29
N THR A 750 -0.52 -9.83 0.39
CA THR A 750 -1.73 -10.31 -0.29
C THR A 750 -2.65 -9.13 -0.51
N PHE A 751 -3.20 -9.02 -1.71
CA PHE A 751 -4.17 -7.98 -2.08
C PHE A 751 -5.47 -8.59 -2.60
N ALA A 752 -6.55 -7.83 -2.49
CA ALA A 752 -7.86 -8.21 -2.99
C ALA A 752 -8.59 -6.98 -3.54
N ALA A 753 -9.22 -7.14 -4.70
CA ALA A 753 -10.19 -6.21 -5.24
C ALA A 753 -11.54 -6.68 -4.71
N LEU A 754 -12.23 -5.83 -3.94
CA LEU A 754 -13.48 -6.16 -3.28
C LEU A 754 -14.63 -6.08 -4.28
N SER A 755 -14.58 -6.99 -5.26
CA SER A 755 -15.69 -7.34 -6.13
C SER A 755 -16.12 -8.77 -5.86
N TYR A 756 -17.38 -8.95 -5.52
CA TYR A 756 -17.95 -10.23 -5.13
C TYR A 756 -18.65 -10.91 -6.30
N SER A 757 -19.21 -10.18 -7.27
CA SER A 757 -19.95 -10.76 -8.40
C SER A 757 -19.22 -11.91 -9.09
N ASN A 758 -17.95 -11.71 -9.49
CA ASN A 758 -17.12 -12.77 -10.07
C ASN A 758 -15.61 -12.62 -9.74
N PRO A 759 -15.18 -12.89 -8.49
CA PRO A 759 -13.81 -12.65 -8.03
C PRO A 759 -12.75 -13.46 -8.79
N ALA A 760 -13.13 -14.58 -9.40
CA ALA A 760 -12.24 -15.44 -10.18
C ALA A 760 -11.79 -14.81 -11.52
N THR A 761 -12.42 -13.72 -11.94
CA THR A 761 -12.09 -13.00 -13.18
C THR A 761 -11.47 -11.63 -12.93
N ASN A 762 -11.27 -11.27 -11.66
CA ASN A 762 -10.61 -10.01 -11.30
C ASN A 762 -9.16 -10.02 -11.77
N ARG A 763 -8.71 -8.84 -12.20
CA ARG A 763 -7.35 -8.58 -12.66
C ARG A 763 -6.66 -7.63 -11.71
N TYR A 764 -5.36 -7.80 -11.59
CA TYR A 764 -4.53 -7.05 -10.68
C TYR A 764 -3.28 -6.57 -11.39
N ARG A 765 -2.78 -5.42 -10.95
CA ARG A 765 -1.43 -5.01 -11.30
C ARG A 765 -0.75 -4.39 -10.10
N TYR A 766 0.53 -4.69 -9.92
CA TYR A 766 1.30 -4.17 -8.80
C TYR A 766 2.73 -3.82 -9.20
N LYS A 767 3.38 -2.97 -8.41
CA LYS A 767 4.80 -2.63 -8.53
C LYS A 767 5.37 -2.14 -7.20
N LEU A 768 6.69 -2.22 -7.07
CA LEU A 768 7.42 -1.63 -5.95
C LEU A 768 8.29 -0.49 -6.47
N GLU A 769 7.81 0.74 -6.31
CA GLU A 769 8.56 1.93 -6.69
C GLU A 769 9.83 2.03 -5.84
N GLY A 770 10.97 2.31 -6.50
CA GLY A 770 12.31 2.21 -5.91
C GLY A 770 13.05 0.91 -6.26
N LEU A 771 12.34 -0.11 -6.76
CA LEU A 771 12.92 -1.33 -7.34
C LEU A 771 12.51 -1.52 -8.81
N GLN A 772 11.22 -1.39 -9.10
CA GLN A 772 10.62 -1.62 -10.42
C GLN A 772 9.94 -0.35 -10.95
N GLY A 773 10.11 -0.05 -12.24
CA GLY A 773 9.44 1.06 -12.94
C GLY A 773 8.06 0.67 -13.51
N ASP A 774 8.00 -0.47 -14.20
CA ASP A 774 6.79 -0.96 -14.89
C ASP A 774 5.83 -1.70 -13.95
N TRP A 775 4.57 -1.86 -14.38
CA TRP A 775 3.57 -2.65 -13.67
C TRP A 775 3.71 -4.14 -14.00
N SER A 776 3.52 -4.98 -12.98
CA SER A 776 3.36 -6.44 -13.15
C SER A 776 1.86 -6.77 -13.12
N GLU A 777 1.28 -7.18 -14.25
CA GLU A 777 -0.13 -7.57 -14.33
C GLU A 777 -0.31 -9.07 -14.06
N VAL A 778 -1.31 -9.43 -13.25
CA VAL A 778 -1.61 -10.80 -12.82
C VAL A 778 -3.13 -11.03 -12.68
N GLY A 779 -3.56 -12.29 -12.80
CA GLY A 779 -4.94 -12.71 -12.53
C GLY A 779 -5.23 -12.93 -11.04
N SER A 780 -6.46 -13.31 -10.73
CA SER A 780 -6.91 -13.60 -9.36
C SER A 780 -6.27 -14.84 -8.72
N ASP A 781 -5.61 -15.68 -9.50
CA ASP A 781 -4.83 -16.84 -9.04
C ASP A 781 -3.51 -16.43 -8.38
N ARG A 782 -3.01 -15.22 -8.64
CA ARG A 782 -1.70 -14.73 -8.17
C ARG A 782 -1.82 -13.41 -7.41
N ARG A 783 -2.52 -13.45 -6.27
CA ARG A 783 -2.75 -12.28 -5.39
C ARG A 783 -1.66 -12.02 -4.35
N LEU A 784 -0.54 -12.74 -4.44
CA LEU A 784 0.59 -12.62 -3.52
C LEU A 784 1.79 -12.00 -4.25
N ALA A 785 2.22 -10.82 -3.80
CA ALA A 785 3.47 -10.20 -4.25
C ALA A 785 4.56 -10.44 -3.21
N THR A 786 5.62 -11.13 -3.61
CA THR A 786 6.74 -11.49 -2.73
C THR A 786 8.01 -10.75 -3.15
N TYR A 787 8.68 -10.13 -2.20
CA TYR A 787 9.97 -9.46 -2.40
C TYR A 787 11.03 -10.08 -1.48
N THR A 788 12.16 -10.45 -2.06
CA THR A 788 13.28 -11.07 -1.37
C THR A 788 14.51 -10.17 -1.42
N THR A 789 15.23 -10.06 -0.31
CA THR A 789 16.58 -9.47 -0.25
C THR A 789 16.68 -8.00 -0.70
N LEU A 790 15.73 -7.17 -0.28
CA LEU A 790 15.79 -5.74 -0.60
C LEU A 790 16.89 -5.00 0.19
N PRO A 791 17.65 -4.08 -0.45
CA PRO A 791 18.61 -3.24 0.26
C PRO A 791 17.89 -2.19 1.11
N ALA A 792 18.62 -1.66 2.10
CA ALA A 792 18.12 -0.56 2.92
C ALA A 792 17.77 0.65 2.04
N GLY A 793 16.60 1.23 2.26
CA GLY A 793 16.06 2.25 1.37
C GLY A 793 14.58 2.49 1.61
N ARG A 794 14.02 3.41 0.81
CA ARG A 794 12.59 3.76 0.82
C ARG A 794 11.96 3.28 -0.46
N TYR A 795 10.84 2.58 -0.32
CA TYR A 795 10.06 2.02 -1.42
C TYR A 795 8.60 2.42 -1.26
N THR A 796 7.82 2.32 -2.33
CA THR A 796 6.36 2.42 -2.26
C THR A 796 5.74 1.27 -3.02
N PHE A 797 5.05 0.39 -2.31
CA PHE A 797 4.27 -0.67 -2.92
C PHE A 797 2.97 -0.08 -3.46
N ARG A 798 2.69 -0.32 -4.74
CA ARG A 798 1.43 0.07 -5.38
C ARG A 798 0.71 -1.12 -5.93
N ALA A 799 -0.61 -1.14 -5.78
CA ALA A 799 -1.48 -2.14 -6.39
C ALA A 799 -2.77 -1.52 -6.89
N GLN A 800 -3.26 -2.01 -8.02
CA GLN A 800 -4.55 -1.66 -8.60
C GLN A 800 -5.31 -2.94 -8.94
N GLY A 801 -6.64 -2.86 -8.85
CA GLY A 801 -7.55 -3.96 -9.13
C GLY A 801 -8.60 -3.53 -10.14
N ALA A 802 -9.07 -4.47 -10.94
CA ALA A 802 -10.16 -4.29 -11.88
C ALA A 802 -10.99 -5.57 -11.95
N THR A 803 -12.27 -5.47 -12.31
CA THR A 803 -13.01 -6.63 -12.82
C THR A 803 -12.49 -7.01 -14.22
N SER A 804 -13.03 -8.08 -14.81
CA SER A 804 -12.68 -8.49 -16.18
C SER A 804 -12.98 -7.40 -17.22
N SER A 805 -14.07 -6.66 -17.03
CA SER A 805 -14.59 -5.62 -17.93
C SER A 805 -14.34 -4.18 -17.44
N GLY A 806 -14.04 -4.00 -16.15
CA GLY A 806 -13.91 -2.70 -15.49
C GLY A 806 -12.57 -2.00 -15.69
N ALA A 807 -12.55 -0.71 -15.38
CA ALA A 807 -11.33 0.08 -15.33
C ALA A 807 -10.47 -0.30 -14.13
N TRP A 808 -9.17 0.01 -14.21
CA TRP A 808 -8.26 -0.10 -13.06
C TRP A 808 -8.68 0.88 -11.96
N SER A 809 -8.66 0.43 -10.72
CA SER A 809 -8.92 1.30 -9.58
C SER A 809 -7.83 2.36 -9.42
N GLU A 810 -8.21 3.64 -9.50
CA GLU A 810 -7.30 4.79 -9.34
C GLU A 810 -7.65 5.59 -8.07
N PRO A 811 -6.65 6.00 -7.26
CA PRO A 811 -5.21 5.80 -7.41
C PRO A 811 -4.71 4.39 -7.00
N GLY A 812 -5.61 3.50 -6.55
CA GLY A 812 -5.27 2.19 -6.00
C GLY A 812 -4.70 2.27 -4.59
N VAL A 813 -4.00 1.21 -4.16
CA VAL A 813 -3.27 1.15 -2.90
C VAL A 813 -1.87 1.73 -3.07
N ALA A 814 -1.42 2.48 -2.06
CA ALA A 814 -0.03 2.91 -1.93
C ALA A 814 0.46 2.75 -0.48
N LEU A 815 1.45 1.88 -0.26
CA LEU A 815 2.06 1.62 1.05
C LEU A 815 3.54 2.02 1.02
N ARG A 816 3.95 2.95 1.89
CA ARG A 816 5.36 3.36 2.01
C ARG A 816 6.13 2.35 2.84
N ILE A 817 7.30 1.92 2.36
CA ILE A 817 8.11 0.92 3.04
C ILE A 817 9.51 1.49 3.26
N GLU A 818 9.99 1.50 4.50
CA GLU A 818 11.34 1.94 4.85
C GLU A 818 12.12 0.78 5.47
N ILE A 819 13.18 0.32 4.79
CA ILE A 819 14.08 -0.72 5.29
C ILE A 819 15.29 -0.04 5.90
N LEU A 820 15.45 -0.17 7.23
CA LEU A 820 16.49 0.53 7.98
C LEU A 820 17.91 0.00 7.65
N PRO A 821 18.92 0.88 7.53
CA PRO A 821 20.31 0.46 7.39
C PRO A 821 20.81 -0.18 8.69
N PRO A 822 21.85 -1.03 8.62
CA PRO A 822 22.48 -1.55 9.83
C PRO A 822 23.07 -0.42 10.67
N TRP A 823 23.22 -0.66 11.99
CA TRP A 823 23.73 0.37 12.91
C TRP A 823 25.13 0.88 12.51
N TRP A 824 26.01 0.03 11.94
CA TRP A 824 27.30 0.46 11.40
C TRP A 824 27.22 1.26 10.10
N GLY A 825 26.07 1.22 9.42
CA GLY A 825 25.79 2.01 8.23
C GLY A 825 25.31 3.42 8.54
N THR A 826 25.01 3.74 9.81
CA THR A 826 24.49 5.04 10.24
C THR A 826 25.56 6.12 10.29
N SER A 827 25.16 7.39 10.14
CA SER A 827 26.08 8.52 10.14
C SER A 827 26.86 8.65 11.45
N TRP A 828 26.22 8.40 12.60
CA TRP A 828 26.90 8.52 13.89
C TRP A 828 28.01 7.48 14.03
N PHE A 829 27.80 6.24 13.57
CA PHE A 829 28.82 5.19 13.63
C PHE A 829 29.98 5.49 12.69
N ARG A 830 29.70 6.00 11.48
CA ARG A 830 30.75 6.45 10.55
C ARG A 830 31.59 7.58 11.14
N VAL A 831 30.93 8.56 11.78
CA VAL A 831 31.61 9.66 12.47
C VAL A 831 32.43 9.16 13.66
N ALA A 832 31.88 8.26 14.48
CA ALA A 832 32.60 7.66 15.60
C ALA A 832 33.82 6.85 15.13
N SER A 833 33.69 6.11 14.03
CA SER A 833 34.80 5.36 13.41
C SER A 833 35.87 6.31 12.87
N ALA A 834 35.48 7.40 12.21
CA ALA A 834 36.41 8.43 11.73
C ALA A 834 37.12 9.14 12.90
N ALA A 835 36.39 9.46 13.98
CA ALA A 835 36.97 10.04 15.19
C ALA A 835 37.96 9.08 15.86
N LEU A 836 37.62 7.79 15.97
CA LEU A 836 38.51 6.77 16.50
C LEU A 836 39.77 6.63 15.64
N MET A 837 39.64 6.71 14.32
CA MET A 837 40.77 6.71 13.39
C MET A 837 41.68 7.93 13.61
N LEU A 838 41.11 9.12 13.76
CA LEU A 838 41.86 10.35 14.04
C LEU A 838 42.54 10.31 15.41
N VAL A 839 41.87 9.79 16.45
CA VAL A 839 42.46 9.58 17.78
C VAL A 839 43.61 8.57 17.69
N SER A 840 43.43 7.48 16.95
CA SER A 840 44.49 6.47 16.74
C SER A 840 45.70 7.06 16.02
N ILE A 841 45.48 7.86 14.96
CA ILE A 841 46.54 8.61 14.28
C ILE A 841 47.22 9.59 15.25
N GLY A 842 46.44 10.30 16.06
CA GLY A 842 46.92 11.23 17.09
C GLY A 842 47.77 10.53 18.16
N LEU A 843 47.35 9.37 18.64
CA LEU A 843 48.09 8.55 19.61
C LEU A 843 49.38 7.98 19.00
N LEU A 844 49.34 7.50 17.75
CA LEU A 844 50.53 7.05 17.02
C LEU A 844 51.51 8.22 16.81
N TYR A 845 51.00 9.41 16.50
CA TYR A 845 51.80 10.62 16.36
C TYR A 845 52.41 11.05 17.70
N GLN A 846 51.63 11.04 18.79
CA GLN A 846 52.14 11.33 20.14
C GLN A 846 53.17 10.30 20.59
N ALA A 847 52.98 9.01 20.29
CA ALA A 847 53.94 7.96 20.57
C ALA A 847 55.24 8.17 19.76
N ARG A 848 55.13 8.58 18.50
CA ARG A 848 56.29 8.96 17.67
C ARG A 848 57.03 10.17 18.25
N ILE A 849 56.32 11.21 18.66
CA ILE A 849 56.92 12.37 19.33
C ILE A 849 57.60 11.95 20.63
N HIS A 850 57.00 11.10 21.45
CA HIS A 850 57.61 10.63 22.69
C HIS A 850 58.89 9.81 22.42
N ARG A 851 58.88 8.94 21.41
CA ARG A 851 60.09 8.22 20.97
C ARG A 851 61.18 9.20 20.52
N MET A 852 60.83 10.22 19.73
CA MET A 852 61.77 11.25 19.30
C MET A 852 62.32 12.09 20.45
N LYS A 853 61.47 12.50 21.41
CA LYS A 853 61.90 13.27 22.59
C LYS A 853 62.90 12.50 23.45
N ARG A 854 62.67 11.20 23.67
CA ARG A 854 63.61 10.34 24.41
C ARG A 854 64.97 10.25 23.71
N GLN A 855 64.98 10.11 22.38
CA GLN A 855 66.23 10.10 21.61
C GLN A 855 66.98 11.44 21.65
N PHE A 856 66.25 12.56 21.71
CA PHE A 856 66.85 13.89 21.79
C PHE A 856 67.38 14.22 23.17
N GLN A 857 66.67 13.86 24.25
CA GLN A 857 67.13 14.07 25.63
C GLN A 857 68.42 13.29 25.93
N ALA A 858 68.51 12.03 25.50
CA ALA A 858 69.72 11.23 25.68
C ALA A 858 70.97 11.87 25.04
N ARG A 859 70.83 12.45 23.84
CA ARG A 859 71.94 13.14 23.15
C ARG A 859 72.32 14.48 23.80
N LEU A 860 71.38 15.12 24.50
CA LEU A 860 71.64 16.39 25.18
C LEU A 860 72.39 16.15 26.50
N GLU A 861 72.01 15.13 27.25
CA GLU A 861 72.69 14.72 28.49
C GLU A 861 74.13 14.26 28.23
N GLU A 862 74.37 13.53 27.14
CA GLU A 862 75.72 13.13 26.71
C GLU A 862 76.63 14.35 26.48
N ARG A 863 76.15 15.39 25.79
CA ARG A 863 76.92 16.61 25.50
C ARG A 863 77.11 17.52 26.72
N VAL A 864 76.16 17.55 27.65
CA VAL A 864 76.29 18.36 28.87
C VAL A 864 77.21 17.67 29.87
N GLY A 865 77.13 16.34 30.01
CA GLY A 865 78.02 15.56 30.86
C GLY A 865 79.49 15.63 30.42
N GLU A 866 79.75 15.67 29.12
CA GLU A 866 81.11 15.78 28.59
C GLU A 866 81.73 17.16 28.89
N ARG A 867 80.94 18.25 28.80
CA ARG A 867 81.40 19.61 29.09
C ARG A 867 81.61 19.90 30.58
N THR A 868 80.77 19.33 31.46
CA THR A 868 80.96 19.47 32.92
C THR A 868 82.14 18.67 33.43
N ARG A 869 82.42 17.49 32.84
CA ARG A 869 83.63 16.70 33.15
C ARG A 869 84.91 17.46 32.78
N ILE A 870 84.95 18.06 31.59
CA ILE A 870 86.11 18.86 31.13
C ILE A 870 86.35 20.07 32.07
N ALA A 871 85.30 20.75 32.52
CA ALA A 871 85.43 21.89 33.43
C ALA A 871 85.88 21.51 34.85
N GLN A 872 85.51 20.32 35.35
CA GLN A 872 86.01 19.78 36.62
C GLN A 872 87.48 19.35 36.52
N GLU A 873 87.86 18.60 35.48
CA GLU A 873 89.27 18.17 35.30
C GLU A 873 90.21 19.37 35.15
N LEU A 874 89.82 20.42 34.40
CA LEU A 874 90.63 21.63 34.26
C LEU A 874 90.79 22.39 35.58
N HIS A 875 89.77 22.37 36.45
CA HIS A 875 89.82 23.02 37.76
C HIS A 875 90.70 22.26 38.75
N ASP A 876 90.54 20.95 38.82
CA ASP A 876 91.13 20.12 39.88
C ASP A 876 92.60 19.77 39.59
N THR A 877 93.02 19.72 38.32
CA THR A 877 94.41 19.36 37.98
C THR A 877 95.30 20.57 37.66
N LEU A 878 94.82 21.49 36.82
CA LEU A 878 95.63 22.60 36.31
C LEU A 878 95.69 23.77 37.30
N LEU A 879 94.52 24.30 37.71
CA LEU A 879 94.46 25.50 38.56
C LEU A 879 94.99 25.27 39.98
N GLN A 880 94.68 24.12 40.61
CA GLN A 880 95.23 23.78 41.92
C GLN A 880 96.75 23.54 41.86
N GLY A 881 97.25 22.89 40.81
CA GLY A 881 98.69 22.69 40.61
C GLY A 881 99.46 24.00 40.54
N PHE A 882 98.98 24.96 39.74
CA PHE A 882 99.59 26.29 39.64
C PHE A 882 99.53 27.07 40.96
N LEU A 883 98.42 26.96 41.72
CA LEU A 883 98.28 27.65 43.01
C LEU A 883 99.27 27.12 44.05
N SER A 884 99.44 25.79 44.11
CA SER A 884 100.38 25.14 45.02
C SER A 884 101.83 25.51 44.68
N ALA A 885 102.19 25.46 43.39
CA ALA A 885 103.51 25.87 42.92
C ALA A 885 103.77 27.36 43.22
N SER A 886 102.77 28.23 43.02
CA SER A 886 102.89 29.65 43.33
C SER A 886 103.13 29.90 44.82
N MET A 887 102.48 29.17 45.73
CA MET A 887 102.74 29.32 47.18
C MET A 887 104.15 28.88 47.57
N GLN A 888 104.63 27.75 47.05
CA GLN A 888 106.00 27.30 47.31
C GLN A 888 107.03 28.30 46.79
N LEU A 889 106.80 28.87 45.60
CA LEU A 889 107.66 29.90 45.04
C LEU A 889 107.61 31.21 45.84
N HIS A 890 106.45 31.55 46.42
CA HIS A 890 106.29 32.72 47.30
C HIS A 890 107.14 32.58 48.56
N VAL A 891 107.04 31.43 49.24
CA VAL A 891 107.84 31.12 50.43
C VAL A 891 109.34 31.13 50.10
N ALA A 892 109.75 30.53 48.97
CA ALA A 892 111.13 30.56 48.52
C ALA A 892 111.62 32.00 48.26
N THR A 893 110.77 32.86 47.71
CA THR A 893 111.10 34.27 47.42
C THR A 893 111.19 35.11 48.69
N ASP A 894 110.32 34.89 49.68
CA ASP A 894 110.36 35.60 50.98
C ASP A 894 111.56 35.18 51.83
N SER A 895 112.04 33.95 51.67
CA SER A 895 113.24 33.45 52.38
C SER A 895 114.55 34.05 51.86
N LEU A 896 114.54 34.75 50.73
CA LEU A 896 115.73 35.33 50.11
C LEU A 896 116.05 36.74 50.66
N PRO A 897 117.31 37.04 51.03
CA PRO A 897 117.76 38.36 51.48
C PRO A 897 117.41 39.48 50.49
N SER A 898 117.15 40.68 51.00
CA SER A 898 116.61 41.84 50.27
C SER A 898 117.38 42.21 49.00
N ASP A 899 118.71 42.02 48.98
CA ASP A 899 119.61 42.42 47.89
C ASP A 899 120.00 41.27 46.93
N SER A 900 119.24 40.16 46.93
CA SER A 900 119.55 39.00 46.08
C SER A 900 119.22 39.26 44.59
N PRO A 901 120.16 39.07 43.65
CA PRO A 901 119.95 39.31 42.23
C PRO A 901 118.88 38.41 41.59
N SER A 902 118.49 37.31 42.25
CA SER A 902 117.46 36.37 41.79
C SER A 902 116.04 36.76 42.20
N LYS A 903 115.86 37.74 43.10
CA LYS A 903 114.54 38.14 43.62
C LYS A 903 113.66 38.82 42.54
N PRO A 904 114.17 39.74 41.70
CA PRO A 904 113.35 40.38 40.66
C PRO A 904 112.85 39.43 39.54
N PRO A 905 113.62 38.44 39.05
CA PRO A 905 113.08 37.42 38.14
C PRO A 905 112.00 36.55 38.78
N LEU A 906 112.19 36.10 40.02
CA LEU A 906 111.23 35.23 40.73
C LEU A 906 109.92 35.94 41.05
N SER A 907 109.96 37.21 41.46
CA SER A 907 108.76 38.01 41.65
C SER A 907 107.99 38.23 40.35
N ARG A 908 108.70 38.40 39.22
CA ARG A 908 108.08 38.46 37.89
C ARG A 908 107.41 37.14 37.49
N ILE A 909 108.00 35.98 37.83
CA ILE A 909 107.38 34.66 37.62
C ILE A 909 106.12 34.51 38.47
N LEU A 910 106.17 34.89 39.75
CA LEU A 910 104.99 34.90 40.63
C LEU A 910 103.86 35.76 40.07
N GLN A 911 104.19 36.92 39.51
CA GLN A 911 103.21 37.82 38.89
C GLN A 911 102.58 37.20 37.63
N LEU A 912 103.39 36.51 36.80
CA LEU A 912 102.92 35.75 35.64
C LEU A 912 102.04 34.56 36.04
N MET A 913 102.43 33.80 37.07
CA MET A 913 101.62 32.69 37.59
C MET A 913 100.27 33.18 38.14
N GLY A 914 100.26 34.32 38.83
CA GLY A 914 99.04 34.99 39.28
C GLY A 914 98.10 35.34 38.11
N GLN A 915 98.64 35.83 37.00
CA GLN A 915 97.85 36.12 35.79
C GLN A 915 97.28 34.84 35.15
N VAL A 916 98.06 33.78 35.04
CA VAL A 916 97.60 32.49 34.46
C VAL A 916 96.52 31.84 35.32
N ILE A 917 96.64 31.91 36.65
CA ILE A 917 95.62 31.40 37.57
C ILE A 917 94.30 32.16 37.38
N GLU A 918 94.36 33.48 37.24
CA GLU A 918 93.15 34.29 37.09
C GLU A 918 92.51 34.14 35.70
N GLU A 919 93.33 33.99 34.66
CA GLU A 919 92.86 33.67 33.31
C GLU A 919 92.21 32.27 33.27
N GLY A 920 92.80 31.27 33.92
CA GLY A 920 92.23 29.93 34.07
C GLY A 920 90.92 29.93 34.86
N ARG A 921 90.81 30.70 35.95
CA ARG A 921 89.55 30.85 36.71
C ARG A 921 88.45 31.50 35.88
N ASN A 922 88.79 32.49 35.04
CA ASN A 922 87.83 33.14 34.18
C ASN A 922 87.32 32.23 33.05
N VAL A 923 88.17 31.33 32.50
CA VAL A 923 87.73 30.30 31.54
C VAL A 923 86.78 29.28 32.20
N VAL A 924 87.11 28.81 33.41
CA VAL A 924 86.22 27.89 34.16
C VAL A 924 84.91 28.55 34.57
N ARG A 925 84.92 29.83 34.99
CA ARG A 925 83.69 30.62 35.22
C ARG A 925 82.87 30.78 33.94
N GLY A 926 83.50 31.01 32.79
CA GLY A 926 82.84 31.10 31.49
C GLY A 926 82.18 29.79 31.02
N LEU A 927 82.71 28.63 31.45
CA LEU A 927 82.13 27.29 31.21
C LEU A 927 80.99 26.93 32.18
N ARG A 928 80.94 27.57 33.36
CA ARG A 928 79.93 27.32 34.42
C ARG A 928 78.82 28.39 34.51
N SER A 929 79.00 29.58 33.94
CA SER A 929 78.00 30.65 34.03
C SER A 929 76.95 30.56 32.91
N SER A 930 75.86 29.85 33.14
CA SER A 930 74.56 30.22 32.59
C SER A 930 73.96 31.28 33.53
N GLN A 931 74.13 32.57 33.20
CA GLN A 931 73.54 33.64 34.01
C GLN A 931 72.00 33.67 33.85
N ASP A 932 71.37 34.19 34.90
CA ASP A 932 69.93 34.29 35.13
C ASP A 932 69.15 34.79 33.88
N PRO A 933 68.19 34.02 33.35
CA PRO A 933 67.41 34.39 32.16
C PRO A 933 66.53 35.64 32.33
N SER A 934 66.57 36.35 33.47
CA SER A 934 65.60 37.39 33.84
C SER A 934 66.00 38.86 33.57
N LEU A 935 67.23 39.18 33.12
CA LEU A 935 67.71 40.57 32.94
C LEU A 935 67.59 41.12 31.48
N ASP A 936 66.88 42.23 31.28
CA ASP A 936 66.75 42.87 29.96
C ASP A 936 68.11 43.37 29.39
N LEU A 937 68.30 43.30 28.07
CA LEU A 937 69.59 43.63 27.40
C LEU A 937 69.99 45.10 27.59
N GLU A 938 69.01 46.00 27.63
CA GLU A 938 69.23 47.42 27.91
C GLU A 938 69.89 47.62 29.28
N GLN A 939 69.35 46.97 30.31
CA GLN A 939 69.90 47.02 31.66
C GLN A 939 71.27 46.36 31.74
N ALA A 940 71.45 45.24 31.02
CA ALA A 940 72.71 44.51 30.99
C ALA A 940 73.85 45.37 30.40
N PHE A 941 73.62 46.03 29.26
CA PHE A 941 74.65 46.90 28.66
C PHE A 941 74.88 48.20 29.44
N SER A 942 73.83 48.78 30.05
CA SER A 942 73.95 50.00 30.86
C SER A 942 74.86 49.81 32.09
N ARG A 943 74.88 48.61 32.67
CA ARG A 943 75.71 48.29 33.85
C ARG A 943 77.19 48.08 33.53
N ILE A 944 77.57 47.83 32.27
CA ILE A 944 78.95 47.52 31.90
C ILE A 944 79.92 48.66 32.28
N ARG A 945 79.50 49.93 32.19
CA ARG A 945 80.33 51.06 32.65
C ARG A 945 80.71 50.93 34.12
N GLN A 946 79.77 50.51 34.97
CA GLN A 946 80.00 50.29 36.40
C GLN A 946 80.86 49.04 36.63
N GLU A 947 80.60 47.94 35.91
CA GLU A 947 81.40 46.70 36.00
C GLU A 947 82.87 46.89 35.64
N LEU A 948 83.17 47.78 34.69
CA LEU A 948 84.54 48.05 34.24
C LEU A 948 85.29 49.07 35.10
N SER A 949 84.62 49.70 36.08
CA SER A 949 85.17 50.69 37.03
C SER A 949 85.94 51.82 36.35
N ILE A 950 85.31 52.49 35.37
CA ILE A 950 85.95 53.55 34.57
C ILE A 950 85.73 54.93 35.19
N GLU A 951 86.82 55.57 35.61
CA GLU A 951 86.83 56.87 36.31
C GLU A 951 86.80 58.09 35.37
N GLU A 952 87.03 57.92 34.06
CA GLU A 952 87.01 59.03 33.07
C GLU A 952 85.57 59.47 32.69
N GLU A 953 85.34 60.78 32.51
CA GLU A 953 84.08 61.36 32.01
C GLU A 953 83.89 61.09 30.50
N ILE A 954 83.44 59.89 30.15
CA ILE A 954 83.00 59.51 28.80
C ILE A 954 81.47 59.61 28.72
N ASP A 955 80.94 60.31 27.70
CA ASP A 955 79.51 60.37 27.41
C ASP A 955 79.03 59.01 26.89
N PHE A 956 78.32 58.25 27.73
CA PHE A 956 77.84 56.91 27.44
C PHE A 956 76.33 56.80 27.58
N ARG A 957 75.66 56.31 26.53
CA ARG A 957 74.21 56.09 26.53
C ARG A 957 73.83 54.80 25.80
N VAL A 958 72.79 54.15 26.33
CA VAL A 958 72.11 53.01 25.70
C VAL A 958 70.73 53.49 25.25
N ILE A 959 70.40 53.27 23.98
CA ILE A 959 69.18 53.72 23.34
C ILE A 959 68.42 52.48 22.85
N VAL A 960 67.15 52.38 23.19
CA VAL A 960 66.28 51.28 22.74
C VAL A 960 65.24 51.80 21.75
N GLY A 961 65.25 51.24 20.54
CA GLY A 961 64.29 51.50 19.49
C GLY A 961 63.28 50.35 19.34
N GLY A 962 61.99 50.68 19.33
CA GLY A 962 60.91 49.69 19.24
C GLY A 962 60.45 49.12 20.58
N GLN A 963 59.42 48.27 20.56
CA GLN A 963 58.92 47.58 21.76
C GLN A 963 59.82 46.37 22.07
N PRO A 964 60.42 46.27 23.28
CA PRO A 964 61.24 45.13 23.66
C PRO A 964 60.51 43.80 23.45
N GLN A 965 61.12 42.88 22.69
CA GLN A 965 60.60 41.54 22.46
C GLN A 965 61.55 40.47 23.00
N PRO A 966 61.05 39.38 23.61
CA PRO A 966 61.89 38.33 24.14
C PRO A 966 62.68 37.64 23.03
N LEU A 967 64.00 37.77 23.09
CA LEU A 967 64.93 37.06 22.20
C LEU A 967 64.98 35.58 22.56
N HIS A 968 65.31 34.72 21.59
CA HIS A 968 65.61 33.31 21.85
C HIS A 968 66.79 33.20 22.86
N PRO A 969 66.71 32.37 23.92
CA PRO A 969 67.68 32.40 25.03
C PRO A 969 69.14 32.26 24.59
N VAL A 970 69.43 31.28 23.72
CA VAL A 970 70.77 31.06 23.16
C VAL A 970 71.28 32.27 22.37
N LEU A 971 70.38 32.95 21.66
CA LEU A 971 70.74 34.12 20.87
C LEU A 971 71.00 35.33 21.77
N ARG A 972 70.19 35.52 22.81
CA ARG A 972 70.39 36.60 23.79
C ARG A 972 71.78 36.52 24.43
N ASP A 973 72.22 35.33 24.81
CA ASP A 973 73.55 35.14 25.42
C ASP A 973 74.69 35.50 24.46
N GLU A 974 74.58 35.11 23.18
CA GLU A 974 75.60 35.44 22.17
C GLU A 974 75.58 36.93 21.81
N VAL A 975 74.40 37.54 21.69
CA VAL A 975 74.25 39.00 21.48
C VAL A 975 74.89 39.78 22.63
N TYR A 976 74.65 39.36 23.88
CA TYR A 976 75.25 39.99 25.05
C TYR A 976 76.78 39.85 25.05
N ARG A 977 77.31 38.66 24.78
CA ARG A 977 78.78 38.43 24.73
C ARG A 977 79.45 39.25 23.64
N ILE A 978 78.86 39.32 22.45
CA ILE A 978 79.36 40.15 21.35
C ILE A 978 79.31 41.63 21.74
N GLY A 979 78.18 42.09 22.27
CA GLY A 979 78.02 43.49 22.68
C GLY A 979 78.96 43.90 23.81
N ARG A 980 79.16 43.01 24.80
CA ARG A 980 80.07 43.25 25.92
C ARG A 980 81.51 43.36 25.46
N GLU A 981 81.95 42.51 24.54
CA GLU A 981 83.30 42.57 23.97
C GLU A 981 83.51 43.88 23.19
N ALA A 982 82.55 44.26 22.34
CA ALA A 982 82.59 45.52 21.61
C ALA A 982 82.63 46.75 22.54
N LEU A 983 81.87 46.73 23.63
CA LEU A 983 81.88 47.79 24.64
C LEU A 983 83.19 47.85 25.42
N ILE A 984 83.78 46.72 25.82
CA ILE A 984 85.09 46.68 26.46
C ILE A 984 86.15 47.32 25.55
N ASN A 985 86.11 47.00 24.26
CA ASN A 985 86.99 47.62 23.27
C ASN A 985 86.78 49.13 23.16
N ALA A 986 85.52 49.59 23.09
CA ALA A 986 85.20 51.00 23.05
C ALA A 986 85.72 51.72 24.32
N PHE A 987 85.46 51.18 25.50
CA PHE A 987 85.83 51.82 26.76
C PHE A 987 87.34 51.82 27.05
N ARG A 988 88.02 50.67 26.92
CA ARG A 988 89.43 50.56 27.36
C ARG A 988 90.43 50.92 26.27
N HIS A 989 90.01 50.92 25.01
CA HIS A 989 90.97 50.86 23.91
C HIS A 989 90.76 51.90 22.80
N SER A 990 89.56 52.47 22.67
CA SER A 990 89.29 53.49 21.66
C SER A 990 89.76 54.90 22.05
N ARG A 991 89.89 55.20 23.36
CA ARG A 991 90.01 56.58 23.90
C ARG A 991 88.89 57.51 23.40
N ALA A 992 87.69 56.98 23.22
CA ALA A 992 86.53 57.75 22.81
C ALA A 992 86.05 58.67 23.94
N MET A 993 85.65 59.90 23.59
CA MET A 993 84.94 60.78 24.50
C MET A 993 83.43 60.47 24.53
N LYS A 994 82.95 59.71 23.54
CA LYS A 994 81.54 59.34 23.40
C LYS A 994 81.37 57.92 22.89
N ILE A 995 80.53 57.15 23.57
CA ILE A 995 80.18 55.76 23.22
C ILE A 995 78.65 55.62 23.26
N GLU A 996 78.06 55.06 22.20
CA GLU A 996 76.63 54.84 22.09
C GLU A 996 76.31 53.37 21.80
N VAL A 997 75.29 52.84 22.46
CA VAL A 997 74.70 51.53 22.16
C VAL A 997 73.27 51.75 21.72
N GLU A 998 72.89 51.19 20.58
CA GLU A 998 71.53 51.22 20.07
C GLU A 998 71.01 49.78 19.91
N ILE A 999 69.86 49.49 20.51
CA ILE A 999 69.19 48.20 20.46
C ILE A 999 67.84 48.40 19.78
N GLU A 1000 67.65 47.84 18.58
CA GLU A 1000 66.42 47.98 17.81
C GLU A 1000 65.68 46.65 17.70
N TYR A 1001 64.45 46.63 18.22
CA TYR A 1001 63.50 45.53 18.11
C TYR A 1001 62.58 45.74 16.89
N GLY A 1002 63.14 45.53 15.70
CA GLY A 1002 62.42 45.73 14.43
C GLY A 1002 61.57 44.54 14.00
N ALA A 1003 60.47 44.80 13.28
CA ALA A 1003 59.56 43.74 12.80
C ALA A 1003 60.23 42.70 11.88
N ARG A 1004 61.30 43.10 11.17
CA ARG A 1004 62.03 42.22 10.23
C ARG A 1004 63.38 41.73 10.75
N HIS A 1005 63.98 42.43 11.71
CA HIS A 1005 65.27 42.07 12.28
C HIS A 1005 65.45 42.72 13.66
N PHE A 1006 66.20 42.05 14.53
CA PHE A 1006 66.80 42.62 15.71
C PHE A 1006 68.17 43.19 15.36
N ARG A 1007 68.51 44.38 15.85
CA ARG A 1007 69.78 45.04 15.57
C ARG A 1007 70.41 45.57 16.85
N LEU A 1008 71.68 45.23 17.07
CA LEU A 1008 72.52 45.80 18.11
C LEU A 1008 73.65 46.57 17.45
N LEU A 1009 73.79 47.85 17.79
CA LEU A 1009 74.79 48.73 17.20
C LEU A 1009 75.57 49.43 18.30
N ILE A 1010 76.90 49.34 18.26
CA ILE A 1010 77.79 49.98 19.22
C ILE A 1010 78.74 50.88 18.46
N ARG A 1011 78.78 52.16 18.83
CA ARG A 1011 79.57 53.20 18.13
C ARG A 1011 80.41 53.99 19.13
N ASP A 1012 81.68 54.20 18.80
CA ASP A 1012 82.58 55.10 19.52
C ASP A 1012 83.15 56.16 18.58
N ASN A 1013 83.56 57.32 19.11
CA ASN A 1013 84.22 58.39 18.34
C ASN A 1013 85.74 58.46 18.56
N GLY A 1014 86.35 57.37 19.03
CA GLY A 1014 87.75 57.31 19.42
C GLY A 1014 88.71 57.21 18.23
N ARG A 1015 89.91 56.69 18.49
CA ARG A 1015 90.97 56.59 17.47
C ARG A 1015 90.70 55.59 16.34
N GLY A 1016 89.68 54.74 16.48
CA GLY A 1016 89.36 53.66 15.55
C GLY A 1016 90.42 52.54 15.49
N ILE A 1017 90.13 51.50 14.71
CA ILE A 1017 90.95 50.32 14.47
C ILE A 1017 91.61 50.46 13.09
N ASP A 1018 92.91 50.20 13.02
CA ASP A 1018 93.68 50.24 11.78
C ASP A 1018 93.07 49.31 10.69
N PRO A 1019 92.89 49.78 9.43
CA PRO A 1019 92.24 48.99 8.37
C PRO A 1019 92.94 47.67 8.04
N GLY A 1020 94.27 47.58 8.23
CA GLY A 1020 95.02 46.35 8.04
C GLY A 1020 94.60 45.27 9.03
N VAL A 1021 94.34 45.65 10.28
CA VAL A 1021 93.91 44.75 11.37
C VAL A 1021 92.48 44.24 11.13
N LEU A 1022 91.58 45.06 10.57
CA LEU A 1022 90.22 44.67 10.22
C LEU A 1022 90.15 43.59 9.12
N ARG A 1023 91.12 43.59 8.19
CA ARG A 1023 91.17 42.67 7.03
C ARG A 1023 92.02 41.44 7.27
N SER A 1024 93.15 41.56 7.97
CA SER A 1024 94.10 40.45 8.16
C SER A 1024 93.79 39.56 9.37
N GLY A 1025 92.90 39.99 10.27
CA GLY A 1025 92.46 39.18 11.42
C GLY A 1025 93.59 38.67 12.30
N ARG A 1026 94.63 39.47 12.55
CA ARG A 1026 95.74 39.05 13.42
C ARG A 1026 95.23 38.79 14.85
N ASP A 1027 95.68 37.66 15.38
CA ASP A 1027 95.18 37.01 16.58
C ASP A 1027 95.23 37.87 17.86
N ARG A 1028 94.11 37.83 18.59
CA ARG A 1028 93.93 38.13 20.03
C ARG A 1028 93.84 39.58 20.53
N HIS A 1029 94.06 40.63 19.75
CA HIS A 1029 94.12 41.97 20.37
C HIS A 1029 92.77 42.70 20.59
N TRP A 1030 91.71 42.40 19.83
CA TRP A 1030 90.43 43.15 19.94
C TRP A 1030 89.16 42.27 19.93
N GLY A 1031 89.28 40.95 20.14
CA GLY A 1031 88.11 40.05 20.18
C GLY A 1031 87.30 39.90 18.87
N LEU A 1032 87.68 40.56 17.77
CA LEU A 1032 86.91 40.63 16.52
C LEU A 1032 86.63 39.28 15.86
N ALA A 1033 87.61 38.36 15.84
CA ALA A 1033 87.43 37.02 15.29
C ALA A 1033 86.40 36.22 16.09
N GLY A 1034 86.46 36.30 17.43
CA GLY A 1034 85.49 35.65 18.31
C GLY A 1034 84.08 36.23 18.17
N MET A 1035 83.95 37.55 17.99
CA MET A 1035 82.66 38.17 17.70
C MET A 1035 82.08 37.69 16.35
N ARG A 1036 82.90 37.61 15.29
CA ARG A 1036 82.46 37.09 13.97
C ARG A 1036 82.01 35.63 14.05
N GLU A 1037 82.78 34.76 14.70
CA GLU A 1037 82.43 33.34 14.84
C GLU A 1037 81.13 33.15 15.63
N ARG A 1038 80.92 33.91 16.71
CA ARG A 1038 79.66 33.89 17.48
C ARG A 1038 78.48 34.38 16.66
N ALA A 1039 78.66 35.45 15.88
CA ALA A 1039 77.61 35.97 15.01
C ALA A 1039 77.20 34.94 13.94
N GLU A 1040 78.17 34.31 13.26
CA GLU A 1040 77.89 33.26 12.28
C GLU A 1040 77.18 32.05 12.90
N LYS A 1041 77.62 31.58 14.06
CA LYS A 1041 76.96 30.48 14.80
C LYS A 1041 75.53 30.83 15.21
N ALA A 1042 75.27 32.10 15.50
CA ALA A 1042 73.95 32.63 15.85
C ALA A 1042 73.05 32.90 14.64
N GLY A 1043 73.53 32.72 13.39
CA GLY A 1043 72.81 33.11 12.19
C GLY A 1043 72.66 34.63 12.02
N ALA A 1044 73.53 35.39 12.70
CA ALA A 1044 73.56 36.84 12.71
C ALA A 1044 74.62 37.37 11.73
N ARG A 1045 74.40 38.58 11.21
CA ARG A 1045 75.39 39.30 10.40
C ARG A 1045 76.09 40.34 11.26
N LEU A 1046 77.39 40.20 11.46
CA LEU A 1046 78.24 41.17 12.15
C LEU A 1046 79.01 42.02 11.14
N ASN A 1047 78.84 43.33 11.21
CA ASN A 1047 79.55 44.31 10.41
C ASN A 1047 80.38 45.21 11.33
N VAL A 1048 81.69 45.31 11.08
CA VAL A 1048 82.58 46.18 11.85
C VAL A 1048 83.18 47.20 10.91
N ARG A 1049 82.91 48.47 11.17
CA ARG A 1049 83.41 49.61 10.39
C ARG A 1049 84.25 50.45 11.33
N SER A 1050 85.51 50.70 10.97
CA SER A 1050 86.34 51.62 11.72
C SER A 1050 87.27 52.38 10.78
N ARG A 1051 87.56 53.63 11.12
CA ARG A 1051 88.49 54.49 10.39
C ARG A 1051 89.43 55.15 11.40
N ALA A 1052 90.71 55.22 11.05
CA ALA A 1052 91.71 55.89 11.88
C ALA A 1052 91.26 57.33 12.18
N ALA A 1053 91.27 57.70 13.47
CA ALA A 1053 90.83 58.97 14.04
C ALA A 1053 89.33 59.33 13.91
N ALA A 1054 88.45 58.38 13.55
CA ALA A 1054 87.00 58.62 13.43
C ALA A 1054 86.12 57.56 14.12
N GLY A 1055 86.72 56.73 14.99
CA GLY A 1055 86.01 55.77 15.83
C GLY A 1055 85.68 54.42 15.20
N THR A 1056 84.99 53.57 15.97
CA THR A 1056 84.59 52.21 15.58
C THR A 1056 83.08 52.04 15.71
N GLU A 1057 82.48 51.38 14.73
CA GLU A 1057 81.08 50.97 14.69
C GLU A 1057 81.00 49.45 14.54
N VAL A 1058 80.34 48.79 15.49
CA VAL A 1058 80.08 47.35 15.51
C VAL A 1058 78.58 47.12 15.45
N GLU A 1059 78.11 46.56 14.36
CA GLU A 1059 76.71 46.31 14.06
C GLU A 1059 76.43 44.81 13.97
N LEU A 1060 75.50 44.31 14.78
CA LEU A 1060 75.01 42.94 14.74
C LEU A 1060 73.53 42.95 14.35
N CYS A 1061 73.19 42.34 13.21
CA CYS A 1061 71.82 42.22 12.72
C CYS A 1061 71.38 40.76 12.68
N VAL A 1062 70.22 40.46 13.27
CA VAL A 1062 69.60 39.13 13.31
C VAL A 1062 68.20 39.16 12.72
N PRO A 1063 67.85 38.35 11.70
CA PRO A 1063 66.48 38.30 11.17
C PRO A 1063 65.44 37.97 12.24
N SER A 1064 64.26 38.61 12.22
CA SER A 1064 63.27 38.52 13.33
C SER A 1064 62.74 37.10 13.56
N GLN A 1065 62.67 36.27 12.51
CA GLN A 1065 62.29 34.86 12.58
C GLN A 1065 63.28 34.00 13.40
N ILE A 1066 64.53 34.45 13.49
CA ILE A 1066 65.59 33.84 14.30
C ILE A 1066 65.68 34.55 15.65
N ALA A 1067 65.46 35.87 15.66
CA ALA A 1067 65.65 36.71 16.82
C ALA A 1067 64.65 36.46 17.95
N PHE A 1068 63.35 36.42 17.63
CA PHE A 1068 62.28 36.43 18.63
C PHE A 1068 61.62 35.06 18.78
N GLN A 1069 61.11 34.76 19.99
CA GLN A 1069 60.31 33.55 20.20
C GLN A 1069 58.93 33.69 19.54
N CYS A 1070 58.56 32.79 18.63
CA CYS A 1070 57.23 32.76 18.02
C CYS A 1070 56.13 32.42 19.07
N GLN A 1071 55.30 33.39 19.44
CA GLN A 1071 54.00 33.12 20.06
C GLN A 1071 53.03 32.63 18.97
N PHE A 1072 52.62 31.36 19.03
CA PHE A 1072 51.58 30.82 18.16
C PHE A 1072 50.26 31.54 18.46
N SER A 1073 49.82 32.38 17.52
CA SER A 1073 48.57 33.13 17.63
C SER A 1073 47.36 32.21 17.56
N ASP A 1074 46.49 32.39 18.55
CA ASP A 1074 45.29 31.65 18.92
C ASP A 1074 44.14 31.79 17.91
N ARG A 1075 44.34 31.27 16.69
CA ARG A 1075 43.32 31.32 15.62
C ARG A 1075 42.31 30.18 15.66
N TRP A 1076 42.59 29.10 16.40
CA TRP A 1076 41.75 27.90 16.46
C TRP A 1076 40.72 27.89 17.60
N GLN A 1077 40.93 28.62 18.70
CA GLN A 1077 39.97 28.69 19.80
C GLN A 1077 38.75 29.57 19.52
N ARG A 1078 38.86 30.60 18.67
CA ARG A 1078 37.73 31.49 18.33
C ARG A 1078 36.71 30.86 17.39
N TRP A 1079 37.05 29.78 16.69
CA TRP A 1079 36.12 29.10 15.78
C TRP A 1079 35.17 28.16 16.54
N PHE A 1080 35.66 27.49 17.59
CA PHE A 1080 34.84 26.59 18.41
C PHE A 1080 33.87 27.30 19.37
N ALA A 1081 34.14 28.55 19.75
CA ALA A 1081 33.27 29.32 20.67
C ALA A 1081 31.96 29.83 20.03
N LYS A 1082 31.80 29.72 18.70
CA LYS A 1082 30.58 30.17 17.97
C LYS A 1082 29.49 29.09 17.84
N LEU A 1083 29.76 27.85 18.22
CA LEU A 1083 28.86 26.70 17.99
C LEU A 1083 28.00 26.30 19.20
N TYR A 1084 28.11 27.00 20.33
CA TYR A 1084 27.23 26.80 21.51
C TYR A 1084 26.87 28.14 22.17
N PRO A 1085 25.65 28.69 21.97
CA PRO A 1085 25.17 29.79 22.79
C PRO A 1085 24.64 29.23 24.13
N ARG A 1086 25.34 29.54 25.23
CA ARG A 1086 24.82 29.36 26.59
C ARG A 1086 23.65 30.34 26.81
N LYS A 1087 22.46 29.81 27.09
CA LYS A 1087 21.35 30.58 27.67
C LYS A 1087 21.72 31.02 29.10
N ALA A 1088 21.72 32.33 29.35
CA ALA A 1088 21.34 32.90 30.65
C ALA A 1088 19.83 32.66 30.82
N GLY A 1089 19.27 32.31 31.97
CA GLY A 1089 19.54 32.81 33.32
C GLY A 1089 18.28 33.57 33.75
N THR A 1090 17.39 32.94 34.51
CA THR A 1090 16.37 33.63 35.31
C THR A 1090 16.61 33.28 36.76
N GLU A 1091 16.79 34.36 37.53
CA GLU A 1091 17.00 34.45 38.97
C GLU A 1091 15.87 33.79 39.75
N THR A 1092 16.17 33.26 40.94
CA THR A 1092 15.70 33.85 42.22
C THR A 1092 16.24 33.04 43.41
N THR A 1093 16.87 33.76 44.35
CA THR A 1093 16.91 33.60 45.83
C THR A 1093 16.87 32.19 46.42
N GLU A 1094 17.74 31.80 47.36
CA GLU A 1094 17.81 32.39 48.70
C GLU A 1094 19.04 31.90 49.50
N ALA A 1095 19.45 32.70 50.47
CA ALA A 1095 20.49 32.40 51.45
C ALA A 1095 19.95 31.61 52.66
N LYS A 1096 20.90 31.16 53.51
CA LYS A 1096 20.80 30.56 54.87
C LYS A 1096 20.57 29.04 54.89
N LYS A 1097 21.12 28.28 55.84
CA LYS A 1097 22.09 28.49 56.94
C LYS A 1097 22.52 27.10 57.41
N GLU A 1098 23.66 27.09 58.10
CA GLU A 1098 24.19 26.08 59.03
C GLU A 1098 23.22 25.06 59.67
N GLY A 1099 23.74 23.84 59.82
CA GLY A 1099 23.71 23.13 61.11
C GLY A 1099 22.73 21.96 61.24
N ARG A 1100 23.14 20.75 60.84
CA ARG A 1100 23.59 19.67 61.74
C ARG A 1100 24.08 18.46 60.94
#